data_AF-A0A2V9Y6Z6-F1
#
_entry.id   AF-A0A2V9Y6Z6-F1
#
_cell.length_a   1.000
_cell.length_b   1.000
_cell.length_c   1.000
_cell.angle_alpha   90.00
_cell.angle_beta   90.00
_cell.angle_gamma   90.00
#
_symmetry.space_group_name_H-M   'P 1'
#
loop_
_entity.id
_entity.type
_entity.pdbx_description
1 polymer ?
#
loop_
_entity_poly.entity_id
_entity_poly.type
_entity_poly.pdbx_seq_one_letter_code
_entity_poly.pdbx_strand_id
1 'polypeptide(L)'
;MTFADLAHHFMKLELNEHSDSVDTKARSMIYIYRHILNDYVVMRRGKRIALGIEPLEIEKWLQALRREKGLANPTLDKTRRVMSLVYKHSQRHGLIPRGEECNPLRFVRCKSTSDYEAIILTSGQAFSMLLCLSERLTNYGSHPEWPTTSSHNLCATVEEWAFRPAFAQENIECRPEGGSSTLLFHTTKLVPGQKGFCVSTAPLLALEFPHVITCKFPLWFSMVLAVLLFSAMLLPAQMQSPKAGPRGTSVSAYKLIEMKVTGTKRYTPDQMIGASGLRLGENVSEQNFKDAVQKLGDTGMFTDVAYTYSFSPAGTKVEFQLADNDKLVPAEFDNFVWFTDQELVLKIRSYVPLFRGELPLGGDLTDKVADALQAVLAERGVNRAQVDIRRPGEGGTEAGTVDRVIYSISGAALRIRNFEFPGASAVELPLLARAAQREQGDQYQRSKLRMFAGFDLRPIYLREGKLRINFGEPQAKVVHETPDEILLDVMLPVEEGREYKLSQIEWSGNTLFPTAQLAKMIHQQPGQPVNAVQLKDDLDNIKPLYKARGYMKATVEPHLDLNDAAGTASYKLEVKEGDLYRMGEIEIEGLDDKTTARLREAWTLRQGAPYDSSYAKRFLKETGDLLPPSIKWGVTIHEDLNEKEKGVDVTLRFKPKGAT
;
A
#
# COMPACT_ATOMS: atom_id res chain seq x y z
N MET A 1 -32.78 -2.78 -13.18
CA MET A 1 -31.57 -2.38 -12.44
C MET A 1 -30.35 -2.66 -13.28
N THR A 2 -29.40 -1.74 -13.27
CA THR A 2 -28.10 -1.93 -13.93
C THR A 2 -27.20 -2.82 -13.07
N PHE A 3 -26.14 -3.38 -13.65
CA PHE A 3 -25.18 -4.13 -12.86
C PHE A 3 -24.46 -3.26 -11.83
N ALA A 4 -24.23 -1.96 -12.10
CA ALA A 4 -23.68 -1.04 -11.10
C ALA A 4 -24.60 -0.91 -9.88
N ASP A 5 -25.91 -0.81 -10.08
CA ASP A 5 -26.87 -0.73 -8.98
C ASP A 5 -26.80 -1.98 -8.08
N LEU A 6 -26.68 -3.16 -8.70
CA LEU A 6 -26.51 -4.42 -7.98
C LEU A 6 -25.17 -4.49 -7.23
N ALA A 7 -24.08 -4.07 -7.88
CA ALA A 7 -22.74 -4.06 -7.31
C ALA A 7 -22.63 -3.07 -6.14
N HIS A 8 -23.19 -1.87 -6.26
CA HIS A 8 -23.23 -0.89 -5.17
C HIS A 8 -24.06 -1.39 -3.99
N HIS A 9 -25.18 -2.07 -4.23
CA HIS A 9 -25.97 -2.68 -3.17
C HIS A 9 -25.18 -3.79 -2.45
N PHE A 10 -24.51 -4.66 -3.21
CA PHE A 10 -23.62 -5.68 -2.66
C PHE A 10 -22.45 -5.08 -1.86
N MET A 11 -21.80 -4.03 -2.38
CA MET A 11 -20.70 -3.37 -1.69
C MET A 11 -21.14 -2.73 -0.37
N LYS A 12 -22.33 -2.12 -0.36
CA LYS A 12 -22.90 -1.46 0.82
C LYS A 12 -23.26 -2.45 1.94
N LEU A 13 -23.77 -3.63 1.59
CA LEU A 13 -24.31 -4.58 2.57
C LEU A 13 -23.41 -5.77 2.88
N GLU A 14 -22.50 -6.18 1.99
CA GLU A 14 -21.67 -7.39 2.16
C GLU A 14 -20.16 -7.09 2.20
N LEU A 15 -19.74 -5.91 1.76
CA LEU A 15 -18.34 -5.46 1.74
C LEU A 15 -18.13 -4.20 2.59
N ASN A 16 -18.99 -4.01 3.59
CA ASN A 16 -18.81 -3.02 4.63
C ASN A 16 -18.13 -3.70 5.82
N GLU A 17 -17.21 -3.02 6.49
CA GLU A 17 -16.44 -3.58 7.60
C GLU A 17 -17.32 -3.92 8.82
N HIS A 18 -18.55 -3.41 8.84
CA HIS A 18 -19.57 -3.55 9.89
C HIS A 18 -20.86 -4.22 9.38
N SER A 19 -20.81 -5.02 8.30
CA SER A 19 -22.03 -5.72 7.88
C SER A 19 -22.44 -6.76 8.93
N ASP A 20 -23.69 -6.71 9.42
CA ASP A 20 -24.35 -7.77 10.22
C ASP A 20 -24.56 -9.07 9.42
N SER A 21 -23.60 -9.43 8.58
CA SER A 21 -23.60 -10.66 7.80
C SER A 21 -23.18 -11.82 8.69
N VAL A 22 -23.93 -12.92 8.64
CA VAL A 22 -23.65 -14.15 9.40
C VAL A 22 -22.22 -14.68 9.17
N ASP A 23 -21.61 -14.41 8.01
CA ASP A 23 -20.21 -14.72 7.69
C ASP A 23 -19.41 -13.44 7.39
N THR A 24 -18.70 -12.91 8.40
CA THR A 24 -17.81 -11.75 8.26
C THR A 24 -16.64 -12.10 7.33
N LYS A 25 -16.46 -11.35 6.24
CA LYS A 25 -15.36 -11.57 5.30
C LYS A 25 -14.08 -10.94 5.83
N ALA A 26 -12.94 -11.62 5.67
CA ALA A 26 -11.63 -11.06 6.01
C ALA A 26 -11.37 -9.73 5.29
N ARG A 27 -10.72 -8.77 5.96
CA ARG A 27 -10.41 -7.43 5.42
C ARG A 27 -9.68 -7.49 4.07
N SER A 28 -8.72 -8.41 3.94
CA SER A 28 -8.00 -8.66 2.67
C SER A 28 -8.93 -9.10 1.53
N MET A 29 -9.96 -9.90 1.84
CA MET A 29 -10.95 -10.35 0.86
C MET A 29 -11.93 -9.23 0.48
N ILE A 30 -12.33 -8.39 1.44
CA ILE A 30 -13.15 -7.20 1.20
C ILE A 30 -12.43 -6.25 0.23
N TYR A 31 -11.14 -5.98 0.49
CA TYR A 31 -10.29 -5.18 -0.38
C TYR A 31 -10.22 -5.76 -1.80
N ILE A 32 -9.90 -7.05 -1.94
CA ILE A 32 -9.82 -7.72 -3.25
C ILE A 32 -11.16 -7.65 -3.99
N TYR A 33 -12.29 -7.79 -3.30
CA TYR A 33 -13.61 -7.79 -3.95
C TYR A 33 -13.99 -6.38 -4.39
N ARG A 34 -13.68 -5.35 -3.58
CA ARG A 34 -13.85 -3.94 -3.95
C ARG A 34 -12.97 -3.57 -5.13
N HIS A 35 -11.69 -3.98 -5.13
CA HIS A 35 -10.77 -3.75 -6.23
C HIS A 35 -11.28 -4.40 -7.54
N ILE A 36 -11.70 -5.67 -7.49
CA ILE A 36 -12.29 -6.35 -8.65
C ILE A 36 -13.53 -5.62 -9.16
N LEU A 37 -14.44 -5.24 -8.26
CA LEU A 37 -15.70 -4.59 -8.64
C LEU A 37 -15.48 -3.19 -9.21
N ASN A 38 -14.70 -2.34 -8.55
CA ASN A 38 -14.49 -0.96 -8.97
C ASN A 38 -13.60 -0.86 -10.21
N ASP A 39 -12.47 -1.57 -10.22
CA ASP A 39 -11.40 -1.31 -11.18
C ASP A 39 -11.56 -2.13 -12.46
N TYR A 40 -12.34 -3.21 -12.42
CA TYR A 40 -12.54 -4.10 -13.58
C TYR A 40 -14.01 -4.21 -14.02
N VAL A 41 -14.95 -4.37 -13.09
CA VAL A 41 -16.33 -4.78 -13.44
C VAL A 41 -17.26 -3.58 -13.66
N VAL A 42 -17.37 -2.68 -12.67
CA VAL A 42 -18.28 -1.52 -12.67
C VAL A 42 -17.82 -0.47 -13.69
N MET A 43 -16.51 -0.21 -13.76
CA MET A 43 -15.88 0.68 -14.74
C MET A 43 -16.26 0.36 -16.19
N ARG A 44 -16.37 -0.92 -16.55
CA ARG A 44 -16.60 -1.37 -17.94
C ARG A 44 -18.05 -1.74 -18.23
N ARG A 45 -18.82 -2.23 -17.26
CA ARG A 45 -20.18 -2.77 -17.48
C ARG A 45 -21.26 -2.23 -16.53
N GLY A 46 -20.93 -1.26 -15.69
CA GLY A 46 -21.83 -0.71 -14.68
C GLY A 46 -23.17 -0.21 -15.23
N LYS A 47 -23.18 0.39 -16.44
CA LYS A 47 -24.39 0.98 -17.05
C LYS A 47 -25.32 -0.02 -17.75
N ARG A 48 -24.93 -1.29 -17.89
CA ARG A 48 -25.74 -2.31 -18.58
C ARG A 48 -26.83 -2.85 -17.66
N ILE A 49 -28.00 -3.16 -18.22
CA ILE A 49 -29.08 -3.86 -17.51
C ILE A 49 -28.57 -5.25 -17.10
N ALA A 50 -28.64 -5.59 -15.80
CA ALA A 50 -28.03 -6.80 -15.27
C ALA A 50 -28.58 -8.09 -15.92
N LEU A 51 -29.88 -8.17 -16.18
CA LEU A 51 -30.50 -9.33 -16.84
C LEU A 51 -30.22 -9.42 -18.35
N GLY A 52 -29.61 -8.39 -18.95
CA GLY A 52 -29.25 -8.37 -20.38
C GLY A 52 -27.77 -8.61 -20.64
N ILE A 53 -27.03 -9.14 -19.66
CA ILE A 53 -25.61 -9.49 -19.82
C ILE A 53 -25.51 -10.96 -20.24
N GLU A 54 -25.00 -11.19 -21.44
CA GLU A 54 -24.88 -12.53 -22.02
C GLU A 54 -23.62 -13.26 -21.52
N PRO A 55 -23.69 -14.58 -21.22
CA PRO A 55 -22.53 -15.35 -20.74
C PRO A 55 -21.32 -15.31 -21.68
N LEU A 56 -21.54 -15.45 -22.98
CA LEU A 56 -20.46 -15.44 -23.99
C LEU A 56 -19.74 -14.08 -24.04
N GLU A 57 -20.43 -13.01 -23.70
CA GLU A 57 -19.87 -11.66 -23.63
C GLU A 57 -18.88 -11.52 -22.46
N ILE A 58 -19.17 -12.20 -21.34
CA ILE A 58 -18.30 -12.25 -20.17
C ILE A 58 -17.06 -13.11 -20.48
N GLU A 59 -17.22 -14.24 -21.16
CA GLU A 59 -16.08 -15.09 -21.57
C GLU A 59 -15.09 -14.33 -22.46
N LYS A 60 -15.59 -13.67 -23.51
CA LYS A 60 -14.76 -12.85 -24.42
C LYS A 60 -14.02 -11.75 -23.66
N TRP A 61 -14.67 -11.16 -22.65
CA TRP A 61 -14.05 -10.14 -21.81
C TRP A 61 -12.95 -10.70 -20.90
N LEU A 62 -13.17 -11.84 -20.23
CA LEU A 62 -12.12 -12.47 -19.42
C LEU A 62 -10.92 -12.88 -20.29
N GLN A 63 -11.15 -13.34 -21.52
CA GLN A 63 -10.09 -13.61 -22.50
C GLN A 63 -9.35 -12.34 -22.93
N ALA A 64 -10.05 -11.21 -23.08
CA ALA A 64 -9.42 -9.92 -23.37
C ALA A 64 -8.54 -9.46 -22.21
N LEU A 65 -9.00 -9.58 -20.96
CA LEU A 65 -8.20 -9.25 -19.78
C LEU A 65 -6.90 -10.09 -19.68
N ARG A 66 -6.96 -11.36 -20.07
CA ARG A 66 -5.76 -12.21 -20.16
C ARG A 66 -4.75 -11.68 -21.18
N ARG A 67 -5.22 -11.23 -22.35
CA ARG A 67 -4.38 -10.76 -23.46
C ARG A 67 -3.83 -9.36 -23.22
N GLU A 68 -4.68 -8.43 -22.78
CA GLU A 68 -4.36 -7.00 -22.63
C GLU A 68 -3.55 -6.72 -21.36
N LYS A 69 -3.87 -7.39 -20.24
CA LYS A 69 -3.28 -7.11 -18.93
C LYS A 69 -2.43 -8.25 -18.38
N GLY A 70 -2.22 -9.32 -19.15
CA GLY A 70 -1.43 -10.47 -18.73
C GLY A 70 -1.98 -11.21 -17.49
N LEU A 71 -3.27 -11.08 -17.18
CA LEU A 71 -3.84 -11.66 -15.95
C LEU A 71 -3.82 -13.19 -15.99
N ALA A 72 -3.38 -13.81 -14.89
CA ALA A 72 -3.36 -15.26 -14.74
C ALA A 72 -4.77 -15.86 -14.63
N ASN A 73 -4.93 -17.12 -15.06
CA ASN A 73 -6.20 -17.85 -15.01
C ASN A 73 -6.90 -17.84 -13.63
N PRO A 74 -6.18 -18.01 -12.49
CA PRO A 74 -6.81 -17.94 -11.17
C PRO A 74 -7.42 -16.55 -10.87
N THR A 75 -6.76 -15.48 -11.30
CA THR A 75 -7.25 -14.11 -11.14
C THR A 75 -8.53 -13.87 -11.96
N LEU A 76 -8.58 -14.39 -13.19
CA LEU A 76 -9.78 -14.31 -14.04
C LEU A 76 -10.96 -15.10 -13.47
N ASP A 77 -10.71 -16.30 -12.93
CA ASP A 77 -11.76 -17.08 -12.26
C ASP A 77 -12.23 -16.38 -10.97
N LYS A 78 -11.33 -15.74 -10.21
CA LYS A 78 -11.70 -14.94 -9.04
C LYS A 78 -12.62 -13.79 -9.44
N THR A 79 -12.30 -13.06 -10.50
CA THR A 79 -13.16 -11.99 -11.06
C THR A 79 -14.54 -12.51 -11.44
N ARG A 80 -14.63 -13.64 -12.15
CA ARG A 80 -15.89 -14.29 -12.50
C ARG A 80 -16.71 -14.67 -11.26
N ARG A 81 -16.07 -15.22 -10.22
CA ARG A 81 -16.74 -15.61 -8.95
C ARG A 81 -17.31 -14.41 -8.20
N VAL A 82 -16.58 -13.30 -8.13
CA VAL A 82 -17.04 -12.07 -7.48
C VAL A 82 -18.28 -11.51 -8.19
N MET A 83 -18.30 -11.50 -9.52
CA MET A 83 -19.50 -11.12 -10.28
C MET A 83 -20.69 -12.05 -9.97
N SER A 84 -20.45 -13.36 -9.88
CA SER A 84 -21.51 -14.32 -9.55
C SER A 84 -22.09 -14.08 -8.15
N LEU A 85 -21.27 -13.65 -7.19
CA LEU A 85 -21.71 -13.29 -5.82
C LEU A 85 -22.63 -12.06 -5.83
N VAL A 86 -22.33 -11.04 -6.64
CA VAL A 86 -23.21 -9.86 -6.78
C VAL A 86 -24.62 -10.27 -7.27
N TYR A 87 -24.70 -11.13 -8.28
CA TYR A 87 -25.98 -11.67 -8.76
C TYR A 87 -26.70 -12.47 -7.67
N LYS A 88 -26.02 -13.38 -6.97
CA LYS A 88 -26.62 -14.17 -5.89
C LYS A 88 -27.14 -13.31 -4.74
N HIS A 89 -26.38 -12.29 -4.35
CA HIS A 89 -26.80 -11.32 -3.34
C HIS A 89 -28.06 -10.57 -3.82
N SER A 90 -28.07 -10.10 -5.06
CA SER A 90 -29.20 -9.38 -5.63
C SER A 90 -30.48 -10.24 -5.71
N GLN A 91 -30.34 -11.54 -5.99
CA GLN A 91 -31.45 -12.52 -5.94
C GLN A 91 -31.97 -12.72 -4.52
N ARG A 92 -31.07 -12.78 -3.53
CA ARG A 92 -31.42 -12.92 -2.11
C ARG A 92 -32.27 -11.73 -1.65
N HIS A 93 -31.83 -10.51 -1.98
CA HIS A 93 -32.49 -9.25 -1.63
C HIS A 93 -33.66 -8.86 -2.55
N GLY A 94 -34.04 -9.70 -3.52
CA GLY A 94 -35.21 -9.46 -4.37
C GLY A 94 -35.04 -8.34 -5.41
N LEU A 95 -33.80 -7.89 -5.66
CA LEU A 95 -33.48 -6.88 -6.68
C LEU A 95 -33.58 -7.42 -8.11
N ILE A 96 -33.44 -8.74 -8.25
CA ILE A 96 -33.63 -9.50 -9.50
C ILE A 96 -34.31 -10.85 -9.19
N PRO A 97 -34.97 -11.50 -10.17
CA PRO A 97 -35.65 -12.77 -9.94
C PRO A 97 -34.69 -13.90 -9.51
N ARG A 98 -35.18 -14.81 -8.66
CA ARG A 98 -34.41 -15.93 -8.08
C ARG A 98 -34.19 -17.12 -9.04
N GLY A 99 -34.57 -16.99 -10.30
CA GLY A 99 -34.37 -18.04 -11.31
C GLY A 99 -32.89 -18.26 -11.62
N GLU A 100 -32.49 -19.50 -11.88
CA GLU A 100 -31.08 -19.82 -12.19
C GLU A 100 -30.57 -19.09 -13.44
N GLU A 101 -31.45 -18.85 -14.41
CA GLU A 101 -31.19 -18.10 -15.65
C GLU A 101 -30.87 -16.61 -15.42
N CYS A 102 -31.18 -16.06 -14.24
CA CYS A 102 -30.94 -14.65 -13.91
C CYS A 102 -29.50 -14.38 -13.43
N ASN A 103 -28.64 -15.40 -13.34
CA ASN A 103 -27.21 -15.28 -13.05
C ASN A 103 -26.38 -15.83 -14.22
N PRO A 104 -25.97 -14.99 -15.18
CA PRO A 104 -25.30 -15.45 -16.40
C PRO A 104 -23.94 -16.10 -16.14
N LEU A 105 -23.33 -15.83 -14.97
CA LEU A 105 -21.99 -16.34 -14.61
C LEU A 105 -21.97 -17.86 -14.37
N ARG A 106 -23.14 -18.52 -14.26
CA ARG A 106 -23.24 -19.99 -14.21
C ARG A 106 -22.88 -20.65 -15.53
N PHE A 107 -23.07 -19.94 -16.64
CA PHE A 107 -22.80 -20.43 -17.99
C PHE A 107 -21.46 -19.95 -18.55
N VAL A 108 -20.70 -19.17 -17.78
CA VAL A 108 -19.38 -18.63 -18.16
C VAL A 108 -18.29 -19.63 -17.81
N ARG A 109 -17.55 -20.11 -18.83
CA ARG A 109 -16.39 -20.98 -18.69
C ARG A 109 -15.13 -20.16 -18.43
N CYS A 110 -14.43 -20.48 -17.34
CA CYS A 110 -13.12 -19.92 -17.02
C CYS A 110 -12.24 -21.00 -16.40
N LYS A 111 -10.98 -21.11 -16.85
CA LYS A 111 -10.02 -22.05 -16.26
C LYS A 111 -9.58 -21.48 -14.90
N SER A 112 -9.60 -22.31 -13.85
CA SER A 112 -9.17 -21.91 -12.50
C SER A 112 -7.72 -22.30 -12.17
N THR A 113 -7.09 -23.11 -13.01
CA THR A 113 -5.72 -23.62 -12.80
C THR A 113 -4.69 -22.77 -13.56
N SER A 114 -3.61 -22.43 -12.86
CA SER A 114 -2.41 -21.84 -13.46
C SER A 114 -1.62 -22.90 -14.22
N ASP A 115 -1.04 -22.52 -15.37
CA ASP A 115 -0.19 -23.40 -16.18
C ASP A 115 1.28 -23.40 -15.68
N TYR A 116 1.48 -23.34 -14.36
CA TYR A 116 2.81 -23.30 -13.74
C TYR A 116 3.35 -24.70 -13.47
N GLU A 117 4.64 -24.90 -13.75
CA GLU A 117 5.38 -26.13 -13.45
C GLU A 117 6.31 -25.84 -12.25
N ALA A 118 6.07 -26.50 -11.12
CA ALA A 118 6.83 -26.27 -9.90
C ALA A 118 8.26 -26.80 -10.03
N ILE A 119 9.24 -25.92 -9.86
CA ILE A 119 10.65 -26.30 -9.82
C ILE A 119 11.07 -26.43 -8.35
N ILE A 120 11.51 -27.63 -7.95
CA ILE A 120 12.04 -27.86 -6.61
C ILE A 120 13.49 -27.36 -6.57
N LEU A 121 13.74 -26.34 -5.75
CA LEU A 121 15.09 -25.81 -5.52
C LEU A 121 15.68 -26.45 -4.26
N THR A 122 16.95 -26.86 -4.35
CA THR A 122 17.72 -27.26 -3.15
C THR A 122 18.11 -26.02 -2.33
N SER A 123 18.37 -26.19 -1.04
CA SER A 123 18.79 -25.09 -0.15
C SER A 123 20.04 -24.36 -0.68
N GLY A 124 20.97 -25.09 -1.29
CA GLY A 124 22.14 -24.53 -1.96
C GLY A 124 21.79 -23.69 -3.19
N GLN A 125 20.86 -24.16 -4.04
CA GLN A 125 20.39 -23.41 -5.20
C GLN A 125 19.62 -22.13 -4.81
N ALA A 126 18.80 -22.20 -3.76
CA ALA A 126 18.10 -21.04 -3.22
C ALA A 126 19.10 -20.00 -2.66
N PHE A 127 20.12 -20.47 -1.93
CA PHE A 127 21.16 -19.61 -1.38
C PHE A 127 22.05 -18.98 -2.47
N SER A 128 22.43 -19.74 -3.49
CA SER A 128 23.16 -19.21 -4.66
C SER A 128 22.35 -18.20 -5.46
N MET A 129 21.02 -18.39 -5.57
CA MET A 129 20.14 -17.40 -6.22
C MET A 129 20.06 -16.10 -5.40
N LEU A 130 19.99 -16.18 -4.07
CA LEU A 130 20.01 -15.02 -3.17
C LEU A 130 21.36 -14.29 -3.22
N LEU A 131 22.48 -15.01 -3.29
CA LEU A 131 23.82 -14.45 -3.46
C LEU A 131 24.00 -13.78 -4.83
N CYS A 132 23.50 -14.38 -5.91
CA CYS A 132 23.48 -13.75 -7.22
C CYS A 132 22.60 -12.49 -7.27
N LEU A 133 21.53 -12.44 -6.48
CA LEU A 133 20.72 -11.22 -6.30
C LEU A 133 21.52 -10.14 -5.55
N SER A 134 22.27 -10.51 -4.50
CA SER A 134 23.12 -9.54 -3.76
C SER A 134 24.33 -9.05 -4.56
N GLU A 135 25.01 -9.92 -5.32
CA GLU A 135 26.14 -9.53 -6.19
C GLU A 135 25.71 -8.70 -7.40
N ARG A 136 24.47 -8.91 -7.87
CA ARG A 136 23.87 -8.00 -8.84
C ARG A 136 23.64 -6.65 -8.19
N LEU A 137 23.04 -6.60 -6.99
CA LEU A 137 22.75 -5.38 -6.22
C LEU A 137 24.01 -4.53 -5.91
N THR A 138 25.17 -5.15 -5.64
CA THR A 138 26.44 -4.44 -5.41
C THR A 138 27.15 -3.97 -6.69
N ASN A 139 26.96 -4.64 -7.83
CA ASN A 139 27.47 -4.18 -9.13
C ASN A 139 26.59 -3.13 -9.84
N TYR A 140 25.49 -2.67 -9.22
CA TYR A 140 24.67 -1.56 -9.76
C TYR A 140 25.33 -0.18 -9.66
N GLY A 141 26.46 -0.03 -8.95
CA GLY A 141 27.16 1.25 -8.81
C GLY A 141 27.94 1.74 -10.03
N SER A 142 28.06 0.96 -11.12
CA SER A 142 29.01 1.27 -12.20
C SER A 142 28.57 0.92 -13.64
N HIS A 143 27.27 0.71 -13.93
CA HIS A 143 26.79 0.41 -15.29
C HIS A 143 26.01 1.59 -15.95
N PRO A 144 26.23 1.95 -17.24
CA PRO A 144 25.77 3.23 -17.81
C PRO A 144 24.35 3.24 -18.42
N GLU A 145 23.54 2.20 -18.23
CA GLU A 145 22.19 2.11 -18.79
C GLU A 145 21.20 1.83 -17.65
N TRP A 146 20.19 2.71 -17.53
CA TRP A 146 18.94 2.70 -16.72
C TRP A 146 18.74 3.92 -15.78
N PRO A 147 17.51 4.47 -15.70
CA PRO A 147 17.24 5.87 -15.35
C PRO A 147 17.13 6.13 -13.84
N THR A 148 17.78 7.20 -13.40
CA THR A 148 17.66 7.80 -12.08
C THR A 148 16.27 8.44 -11.89
N THR A 149 15.41 7.80 -11.11
CA THR A 149 14.32 8.49 -10.39
C THR A 149 14.47 8.18 -8.90
N SER A 150 14.90 9.22 -8.18
CA SER A 150 14.86 9.44 -6.73
C SER A 150 14.65 8.22 -5.81
N SER A 151 15.76 7.62 -5.38
CA SER A 151 15.83 6.87 -4.12
C SER A 151 17.13 7.23 -3.38
N HIS A 152 17.26 8.48 -2.94
CA HIS A 152 18.18 8.79 -1.85
C HIS A 152 17.59 8.21 -0.57
N ASN A 153 17.92 6.95 -0.26
CA ASN A 153 17.96 6.39 1.11
C ASN A 153 18.48 4.94 1.20
N LEU A 154 18.96 4.33 0.11
CA LEU A 154 19.51 2.95 0.15
C LEU A 154 21.03 2.85 0.04
N CYS A 155 21.74 3.94 -0.30
CA CYS A 155 23.19 3.91 -0.47
C CYS A 155 24.00 4.06 0.83
N ALA A 156 23.38 4.40 1.96
CA ALA A 156 24.10 4.65 3.21
C ALA A 156 24.34 3.40 4.09
N THR A 157 23.72 2.25 3.78
CA THR A 157 23.74 1.08 4.69
C THR A 157 24.61 -0.09 4.24
N VAL A 158 25.29 -0.01 3.08
CA VAL A 158 26.15 -1.10 2.59
C VAL A 158 27.61 -0.94 3.03
N GLU A 159 28.08 0.27 3.30
CA GLU A 159 29.47 0.50 3.74
C GLU A 159 29.74 0.05 5.20
N GLU A 160 28.72 -0.04 6.05
CA GLU A 160 28.90 -0.44 7.45
C GLU A 160 29.04 -1.95 7.68
N TRP A 161 28.75 -2.80 6.68
CA TRP A 161 28.91 -4.27 6.80
C TRP A 161 30.23 -4.80 6.20
N ALA A 162 31.02 -3.94 5.54
CA ALA A 162 32.22 -4.36 4.81
C ALA A 162 33.51 -4.42 5.65
N PHE A 163 33.48 -4.13 6.96
CA PHE A 163 34.68 -4.21 7.83
C PHE A 163 34.43 -5.01 9.12
N ARG A 164 34.36 -6.33 9.00
CA ARG A 164 34.85 -7.26 10.06
C ARG A 164 35.44 -8.54 9.43
N PRO A 165 36.77 -8.65 9.32
CA PRO A 165 37.42 -9.89 8.95
C PRO A 165 37.63 -10.74 10.20
N ALA A 166 36.66 -11.57 10.55
CA ALA A 166 36.84 -12.70 11.46
C ALA A 166 35.62 -13.60 11.36
N PHE A 167 35.74 -14.67 10.57
CA PHE A 167 35.01 -15.95 10.63
C PHE A 167 35.08 -16.60 9.23
N ALA A 168 36.31 -16.79 8.75
CA ALA A 168 36.60 -17.83 7.79
C ALA A 168 37.11 -19.05 8.58
N GLN A 169 36.61 -20.22 8.20
CA GLN A 169 37.10 -21.56 8.56
C GLN A 169 36.87 -22.02 10.00
N GLU A 170 35.85 -22.86 10.21
CA GLU A 170 36.03 -24.27 10.59
C GLU A 170 34.65 -24.96 10.84
N ASN A 171 34.43 -26.06 10.12
CA ASN A 171 33.51 -27.19 10.40
C ASN A 171 32.07 -26.92 10.85
N ILE A 172 31.12 -27.06 9.91
CA ILE A 172 29.79 -27.60 10.21
C ILE A 172 29.51 -28.75 9.24
N GLU A 173 29.75 -29.98 9.68
CA GLU A 173 29.19 -31.19 9.09
C GLU A 173 27.69 -31.28 9.47
N CYS A 174 26.80 -31.18 8.48
CA CYS A 174 25.40 -31.51 8.66
C CYS A 174 25.17 -33.00 8.38
N ARG A 175 24.94 -33.81 9.42
CA ARG A 175 24.34 -35.15 9.28
C ARG A 175 22.81 -35.03 9.10
N PRO A 176 22.18 -35.81 8.20
CA PRO A 176 20.75 -35.75 7.99
C PRO A 176 20.04 -36.87 8.78
N GLU A 177 19.23 -36.54 9.77
CA GLU A 177 18.16 -37.44 10.22
C GLU A 177 16.86 -36.67 10.51
N GLY A 178 15.88 -36.86 9.61
CA GLY A 178 14.45 -36.92 9.93
C GLY A 178 13.68 -35.61 10.11
N GLY A 179 13.23 -34.99 9.02
CA GLY A 179 12.15 -33.98 9.07
C GLY A 179 12.07 -33.08 7.84
N SER A 180 11.37 -33.55 6.79
CA SER A 180 11.14 -32.80 5.55
C SER A 180 10.36 -31.49 5.80
N SER A 181 11.05 -30.35 5.76
CA SER A 181 10.44 -29.02 5.65
C SER A 181 10.66 -28.50 4.22
N THR A 182 9.68 -28.71 3.34
CA THR A 182 9.73 -28.24 1.95
C THR A 182 9.31 -26.76 1.89
N LEU A 183 10.26 -25.87 1.62
CA LEU A 183 9.98 -24.47 1.23
C LEU A 183 9.65 -24.42 -0.27
N LEU A 184 8.39 -24.15 -0.61
CA LEU A 184 7.95 -23.93 -2.00
C LEU A 184 8.20 -22.47 -2.39
N PHE A 185 9.06 -22.24 -3.38
CA PHE A 185 9.25 -20.94 -4.02
C PHE A 185 8.58 -20.93 -5.39
N HIS A 186 7.85 -19.84 -5.70
CA HIS A 186 7.34 -19.59 -7.06
C HIS A 186 8.41 -18.93 -7.92
N THR A 187 8.73 -19.49 -9.07
CA THR A 187 9.64 -18.90 -10.06
C THR A 187 8.97 -18.82 -11.43
N THR A 188 8.94 -17.65 -12.09
CA THR A 188 8.39 -17.53 -13.45
C THR A 188 9.40 -18.06 -14.47
N LYS A 189 8.93 -18.77 -15.50
CA LYS A 189 9.75 -19.44 -16.54
C LYS A 189 10.60 -18.42 -17.32
N LEU A 190 11.91 -18.63 -17.38
CA LEU A 190 12.86 -17.93 -18.26
C LEU A 190 12.76 -18.52 -19.68
N VAL A 191 12.53 -17.66 -20.68
CA VAL A 191 12.75 -17.99 -22.10
C VAL A 191 14.24 -17.84 -22.41
N PRO A 192 14.89 -18.74 -23.15
CA PRO A 192 16.32 -18.61 -23.46
C PRO A 192 16.57 -17.34 -24.28
N GLY A 193 17.35 -16.39 -23.74
CA GLY A 193 17.84 -15.22 -24.50
C GLY A 193 17.58 -13.83 -23.92
N GLN A 194 16.93 -13.67 -22.76
CA GLN A 194 16.77 -12.35 -22.12
C GLN A 194 17.50 -12.23 -20.77
N LYS A 195 18.31 -11.17 -20.61
CA LYS A 195 18.90 -10.75 -19.33
C LYS A 195 17.88 -9.86 -18.58
N GLY A 196 17.28 -10.36 -17.51
CA GLY A 196 16.47 -9.59 -16.57
C GLY A 196 15.74 -10.49 -15.57
N PHE A 197 15.73 -10.12 -14.28
CA PHE A 197 15.00 -10.82 -13.20
C PHE A 197 13.81 -9.97 -12.74
N CYS A 198 12.70 -10.61 -12.38
CA CYS A 198 11.58 -10.01 -11.67
C CYS A 198 11.15 -10.98 -10.55
N VAL A 199 11.11 -10.51 -9.30
CA VAL A 199 10.65 -11.29 -8.15
C VAL A 199 9.40 -10.60 -7.60
N SER A 200 8.30 -11.35 -7.50
CA SER A 200 7.07 -10.94 -6.81
C SER A 200 7.02 -11.66 -5.47
N THR A 201 6.92 -10.90 -4.37
CA THR A 201 6.65 -11.42 -3.03
C THR A 201 5.14 -11.37 -2.77
N ALA A 202 4.49 -12.53 -2.74
CA ALA A 202 3.14 -12.69 -2.21
C ALA A 202 3.22 -13.49 -0.89
N PRO A 203 2.57 -13.04 0.21
CA PRO A 203 2.55 -13.80 1.45
C PRO A 203 1.52 -14.93 1.40
N LEU A 204 1.96 -16.12 1.80
CA LEU A 204 1.14 -17.30 2.11
C LEU A 204 0.62 -17.19 3.55
N LEU A 205 -0.70 -17.26 3.76
CA LEU A 205 -1.31 -17.95 4.91
C LEU A 205 -2.83 -18.09 4.76
N ALA A 206 -3.34 -19.22 5.29
CA ALA A 206 -4.73 -19.65 5.49
C ALA A 206 -5.42 -20.44 4.35
N LEU A 207 -5.21 -21.76 4.35
CA LEU A 207 -6.19 -22.76 3.93
C LEU A 207 -6.98 -23.21 5.18
N GLU A 208 -8.21 -22.73 5.33
CA GLU A 208 -9.24 -23.41 6.15
C GLU A 208 -10.36 -23.92 5.22
N PHE A 209 -10.68 -25.20 5.35
CA PHE A 209 -11.75 -25.89 4.62
C PHE A 209 -13.08 -25.81 5.40
N PRO A 210 -14.22 -25.57 4.73
CA PRO A 210 -15.49 -26.07 5.22
C PRO A 210 -16.25 -26.98 4.22
N HIS A 211 -16.60 -28.15 4.75
CA HIS A 211 -17.84 -28.94 4.56
C HIS A 211 -18.11 -29.78 3.29
N VAL A 212 -18.24 -31.09 3.57
CA VAL A 212 -19.26 -32.07 3.12
C VAL A 212 -19.45 -32.25 1.60
N ILE A 213 -18.96 -33.40 1.10
CA ILE A 213 -19.55 -34.09 -0.06
C ILE A 213 -19.75 -35.58 0.27
N THR A 214 -21.01 -35.97 0.26
CA THR A 214 -21.55 -37.33 0.21
C THR A 214 -21.25 -38.03 -1.12
N CYS A 215 -20.87 -39.32 -1.10
CA CYS A 215 -21.08 -40.34 -2.15
C CYS A 215 -20.65 -41.72 -1.57
N LYS A 216 -21.53 -42.62 -1.12
CA LYS A 216 -22.33 -43.67 -1.81
C LYS A 216 -21.57 -44.79 -2.57
N PHE A 217 -21.56 -45.96 -1.91
CA PHE A 217 -21.60 -47.38 -2.38
C PHE A 217 -20.35 -48.07 -3.00
N PRO A 218 -20.21 -49.43 -3.00
CA PRO A 218 -21.05 -50.50 -2.39
C PRO A 218 -20.33 -51.68 -1.64
N LEU A 219 -21.11 -52.31 -0.77
CA LEU A 219 -21.28 -53.76 -0.46
C LEU A 219 -20.21 -54.82 -0.84
N TRP A 220 -19.70 -55.51 0.19
CA TRP A 220 -19.42 -56.96 0.37
C TRP A 220 -18.45 -57.07 1.58
N PHE A 221 -18.55 -57.88 2.64
CA PHE A 221 -19.18 -59.18 2.90
C PHE A 221 -19.22 -59.42 4.45
N SER A 222 -20.31 -60.02 4.94
CA SER A 222 -20.46 -60.96 6.09
C SER A 222 -19.95 -60.59 7.51
N MET A 223 -20.80 -60.33 8.51
CA MET A 223 -21.73 -61.23 9.24
C MET A 223 -21.04 -62.17 10.24
N VAL A 224 -21.47 -62.06 11.52
CA VAL A 224 -21.64 -63.08 12.61
C VAL A 224 -21.11 -62.47 13.93
N LEU A 225 -21.81 -62.43 15.07
CA LEU A 225 -23.14 -62.85 15.49
C LEU A 225 -23.26 -62.41 16.96
N ALA A 226 -24.32 -61.70 17.30
CA ALA A 226 -24.78 -61.54 18.68
C ALA A 226 -25.73 -62.69 19.00
N VAL A 227 -25.44 -63.52 20.00
CA VAL A 227 -26.48 -64.24 20.77
C VAL A 227 -25.95 -64.55 22.17
N LEU A 228 -26.86 -64.43 23.15
CA LEU A 228 -26.95 -65.11 24.45
C LEU A 228 -26.67 -64.27 25.70
N LEU A 229 -27.74 -63.57 26.11
CA LEU A 229 -28.28 -63.62 27.47
C LEU A 229 -28.14 -65.03 28.09
N PHE A 230 -27.63 -65.15 29.32
CA PHE A 230 -28.29 -65.88 30.40
C PHE A 230 -27.63 -65.68 31.77
N SER A 231 -28.49 -65.56 32.77
CA SER A 231 -28.29 -65.51 34.22
C SER A 231 -27.53 -66.73 34.80
N ALA A 232 -26.70 -66.53 35.85
CA ALA A 232 -26.73 -67.31 37.10
C ALA A 232 -25.71 -66.82 38.15
N MET A 233 -26.15 -66.80 39.42
CA MET A 233 -25.41 -66.56 40.66
C MET A 233 -24.33 -67.63 40.96
N LEU A 234 -23.24 -67.25 41.65
CA LEU A 234 -22.72 -67.82 42.92
C LEU A 234 -21.28 -67.31 43.24
N LEU A 235 -21.07 -66.86 44.49
CA LEU A 235 -19.77 -66.56 45.14
C LEU A 235 -18.93 -67.86 45.37
N PRO A 236 -17.61 -67.84 45.68
CA PRO A 236 -16.92 -66.85 46.53
C PRO A 236 -15.49 -66.41 46.14
N ALA A 237 -15.05 -65.41 46.91
CA ALA A 237 -13.75 -64.76 47.03
C ALA A 237 -12.49 -65.53 46.57
N GLN A 238 -11.72 -64.88 45.69
CA GLN A 238 -10.27 -64.88 45.78
C GLN A 238 -9.75 -63.45 45.63
N MET A 239 -8.94 -63.05 46.62
CA MET A 239 -8.17 -61.81 46.63
C MET A 239 -7.28 -61.72 45.38
N GLN A 240 -7.45 -60.66 44.59
CA GLN A 240 -6.39 -60.12 43.74
C GLN A 240 -6.39 -58.59 43.86
N SER A 241 -5.19 -58.08 44.10
CA SER A 241 -4.80 -56.70 44.35
C SER A 241 -5.26 -55.74 43.24
N PRO A 242 -5.66 -54.49 43.59
CA PRO A 242 -6.03 -53.51 42.58
C PRO A 242 -4.79 -53.02 41.82
N LYS A 243 -4.80 -53.25 40.51
CA LYS A 243 -3.94 -52.61 39.52
C LYS A 243 -4.18 -51.09 39.55
N ALA A 244 -3.08 -50.35 39.49
CA ALA A 244 -3.04 -48.91 39.39
C ALA A 244 -3.82 -48.40 38.16
N GLY A 245 -4.75 -47.46 38.39
CA GLY A 245 -5.31 -46.63 37.33
C GLY A 245 -4.28 -45.62 36.81
N PRO A 246 -4.44 -45.10 35.57
CA PRO A 246 -3.56 -44.06 35.06
C PRO A 246 -3.75 -42.79 35.91
N ARG A 247 -2.65 -42.28 36.46
CA ARG A 247 -2.59 -40.99 37.14
C ARG A 247 -2.96 -39.90 36.12
N GLY A 248 -4.10 -39.23 36.34
CA GLY A 248 -4.30 -37.89 35.83
C GLY A 248 -3.34 -36.96 36.58
N THR A 249 -2.38 -36.39 35.87
CA THR A 249 -1.45 -35.40 36.39
C THR A 249 -2.25 -34.13 36.71
N SER A 250 -2.50 -33.87 37.99
CA SER A 250 -2.98 -32.56 38.44
C SER A 250 -1.86 -31.54 38.22
N VAL A 251 -2.11 -30.51 37.40
CA VAL A 251 -1.21 -29.36 37.25
C VAL A 251 -1.16 -28.64 38.60
N SER A 252 -0.12 -28.88 39.38
CA SER A 252 0.10 -28.18 40.65
C SER A 252 0.44 -26.73 40.33
N ALA A 253 -0.49 -25.82 40.61
CA ALA A 253 -0.25 -24.38 40.54
C ALA A 253 0.56 -23.94 41.76
N TYR A 254 1.61 -23.17 41.54
CA TYR A 254 2.54 -22.74 42.58
C TYR A 254 2.61 -21.21 42.61
N LYS A 255 2.86 -20.64 43.78
CA LYS A 255 2.93 -19.20 43.96
C LYS A 255 4.13 -18.61 43.21
N LEU A 256 3.92 -17.66 42.30
CA LEU A 256 4.98 -16.92 41.64
C LEU A 256 5.68 -16.00 42.64
N ILE A 257 6.95 -16.27 42.96
CA ILE A 257 7.71 -15.50 43.96
C ILE A 257 8.72 -14.54 43.33
N GLU A 258 9.17 -14.81 42.10
CA GLU A 258 10.16 -13.99 41.43
C GLU A 258 9.94 -14.03 39.92
N MET A 259 10.04 -12.86 39.30
CA MET A 259 10.05 -12.72 37.85
C MET A 259 11.23 -11.86 37.42
N LYS A 260 12.08 -12.44 36.59
CA LYS A 260 13.25 -11.77 36.02
C LYS A 260 13.04 -11.60 34.52
N VAL A 261 13.50 -10.48 33.97
CA VAL A 261 13.44 -10.21 32.54
C VAL A 261 14.83 -9.80 32.06
N THR A 262 15.26 -10.37 30.95
CA THR A 262 16.58 -10.14 30.35
C THR A 262 16.47 -9.95 28.84
N GLY A 263 17.48 -9.32 28.24
CA GLY A 263 17.62 -9.16 26.79
C GLY A 263 16.99 -7.88 26.21
N THR A 264 15.83 -7.44 26.70
CA THR A 264 15.25 -6.14 26.30
C THR A 264 16.07 -4.97 26.83
N LYS A 265 16.34 -3.99 25.97
CA LYS A 265 16.96 -2.70 26.32
C LYS A 265 15.91 -1.60 26.40
N ARG A 266 14.75 -1.81 25.76
CA ARG A 266 13.67 -0.83 25.68
C ARG A 266 12.82 -0.79 26.94
N TYR A 267 12.54 -1.91 27.59
CA TYR A 267 11.55 -1.99 28.67
C TYR A 267 12.15 -2.27 30.05
N THR A 268 11.52 -1.73 31.08
CA THR A 268 11.88 -2.05 32.47
C THR A 268 11.20 -3.35 32.90
N PRO A 269 11.74 -4.08 33.89
CA PRO A 269 11.12 -5.30 34.40
C PRO A 269 9.65 -5.09 34.79
N ASP A 270 9.31 -4.00 35.49
CA ASP A 270 7.94 -3.65 35.91
C ASP A 270 6.96 -3.54 34.74
N GLN A 271 7.39 -2.99 33.61
CA GLN A 271 6.55 -2.85 32.41
C GLN A 271 6.29 -4.20 31.76
N MET A 272 7.29 -5.07 31.79
CA MET A 272 7.19 -6.43 31.29
C MET A 272 6.28 -7.28 32.17
N ILE A 273 6.24 -7.02 33.50
CA ILE A 273 5.24 -7.63 34.39
C ILE A 273 3.83 -7.28 33.93
N GLY A 274 3.55 -5.98 33.74
CA GLY A 274 2.24 -5.54 33.26
C GLY A 274 1.88 -6.13 31.89
N ALA A 275 2.83 -6.17 30.96
CA ALA A 275 2.60 -6.68 29.60
C ALA A 275 2.44 -8.21 29.53
N SER A 276 3.12 -8.96 30.40
CA SER A 276 3.00 -10.43 30.47
C SER A 276 1.63 -10.91 30.96
N GLY A 277 0.90 -10.05 31.68
CA GLY A 277 -0.35 -10.38 32.35
C GLY A 277 -0.17 -11.22 33.63
N LEU A 278 1.07 -11.44 34.09
CA LEU A 278 1.39 -12.13 35.33
C LEU A 278 1.50 -11.16 36.51
N ARG A 279 1.28 -11.67 37.73
CA ARG A 279 1.39 -10.91 38.98
C ARG A 279 2.20 -11.68 40.02
N LEU A 280 3.15 -11.00 40.65
CA LEU A 280 3.88 -11.57 41.78
C LEU A 280 2.91 -11.97 42.90
N GLY A 281 3.07 -13.18 43.39
CA GLY A 281 2.26 -13.76 44.46
C GLY A 281 1.00 -14.52 44.00
N GLU A 282 0.70 -14.57 42.70
CA GLU A 282 -0.41 -15.38 42.19
C GLU A 282 -0.01 -16.85 41.99
N ASN A 283 -0.99 -17.75 41.94
CA ASN A 283 -0.73 -19.15 41.63
C ASN A 283 -0.59 -19.32 40.10
N VAL A 284 0.60 -19.70 39.66
CA VAL A 284 0.94 -19.89 38.25
C VAL A 284 1.23 -21.35 37.94
N SER A 285 0.93 -21.73 36.71
CA SER A 285 1.26 -23.00 36.08
C SER A 285 2.14 -22.78 34.85
N GLU A 286 2.70 -23.84 34.29
CA GLU A 286 3.44 -23.76 33.02
C GLU A 286 2.59 -23.15 31.90
N GLN A 287 1.28 -23.41 31.88
CA GLN A 287 0.38 -22.83 30.88
C GLN A 287 0.35 -21.30 30.97
N ASN A 288 0.36 -20.73 32.19
CA ASN A 288 0.37 -19.28 32.36
C ASN A 288 1.64 -18.65 31.79
N PHE A 289 2.79 -19.33 31.87
CA PHE A 289 4.03 -18.85 31.25
C PHE A 289 3.99 -18.93 29.72
N LYS A 290 3.40 -20.00 29.15
CA LYS A 290 3.17 -20.10 27.70
C LYS A 290 2.24 -18.99 27.22
N ASP A 291 1.16 -18.73 27.93
CA ASP A 291 0.22 -17.65 27.60
C ASP A 291 0.90 -16.28 27.69
N ALA A 292 1.77 -16.07 28.69
CA ALA A 292 2.54 -14.84 28.82
C ALA A 292 3.53 -14.64 27.66
N VAL A 293 4.26 -15.69 27.26
CA VAL A 293 5.15 -15.65 26.09
C VAL A 293 4.37 -15.34 24.82
N GLN A 294 3.23 -16.03 24.61
CA GLN A 294 2.38 -15.80 23.44
C GLN A 294 1.90 -14.36 23.41
N LYS A 295 1.36 -13.83 24.53
CA LYS A 295 0.92 -12.43 24.62
C LYS A 295 2.00 -11.42 24.30
N LEU A 296 3.23 -11.66 24.78
CA LEU A 296 4.37 -10.79 24.50
C LEU A 296 4.78 -10.87 23.02
N GLY A 297 4.82 -12.08 22.46
CA GLY A 297 5.12 -12.31 21.04
C GLY A 297 4.08 -11.71 20.10
N ASP A 298 2.79 -11.87 20.42
CA ASP A 298 1.65 -11.34 19.65
C ASP A 298 1.71 -9.83 19.51
N THR A 299 2.35 -9.12 20.44
CA THR A 299 2.51 -7.66 20.32
C THR A 299 3.38 -7.25 19.14
N GLY A 300 4.26 -8.11 18.64
CA GLY A 300 5.25 -7.79 17.61
C GLY A 300 6.40 -6.89 18.07
N MET A 301 6.46 -6.52 19.36
CA MET A 301 7.56 -5.70 19.92
C MET A 301 8.85 -6.47 20.15
N PHE A 302 8.80 -7.80 20.05
CA PHE A 302 9.92 -8.68 20.29
C PHE A 302 10.08 -9.63 19.11
N THR A 303 11.32 -9.84 18.66
CA THR A 303 11.66 -10.80 17.60
C THR A 303 11.81 -12.21 18.14
N ASP A 304 12.16 -12.34 19.42
CA ASP A 304 12.24 -13.60 20.14
C ASP A 304 11.75 -13.43 21.58
N VAL A 305 11.01 -14.44 22.08
CA VAL A 305 10.43 -14.47 23.43
C VAL A 305 10.57 -15.89 23.96
N ALA A 306 11.54 -16.08 24.85
CA ALA A 306 11.79 -17.35 25.54
C ALA A 306 11.59 -17.20 27.05
N TYR A 307 11.39 -18.32 27.73
CA TYR A 307 11.28 -18.34 29.19
C TYR A 307 11.95 -19.59 29.77
N THR A 308 12.48 -19.44 30.98
CA THR A 308 12.91 -20.55 31.83
C THR A 308 12.24 -20.40 33.19
N TYR A 309 11.95 -21.51 33.86
CA TYR A 309 11.36 -21.45 35.20
C TYR A 309 11.97 -22.52 36.10
N SER A 310 11.92 -22.28 37.41
CA SER A 310 12.30 -23.24 38.44
C SER A 310 11.24 -23.30 39.53
N PHE A 311 10.94 -24.52 39.97
CA PHE A 311 9.98 -24.77 41.05
C PHE A 311 10.72 -25.11 42.35
N SER A 312 10.25 -24.54 43.46
CA SER A 312 10.70 -24.87 44.80
C SER A 312 9.52 -24.92 45.77
N PRO A 313 9.64 -25.55 46.96
CA PRO A 313 8.61 -25.50 47.99
C PRO A 313 8.26 -24.08 48.46
N ALA A 314 9.17 -23.11 48.27
CA ALA A 314 8.93 -21.70 48.58
C ALA A 314 8.10 -20.96 47.50
N GLY A 315 8.01 -21.51 46.29
CA GLY A 315 7.32 -20.93 45.15
C GLY A 315 8.08 -21.10 43.83
N THR A 316 7.53 -20.51 42.77
CA THR A 316 8.05 -20.56 41.39
C THR A 316 8.80 -19.29 41.04
N LYS A 317 9.95 -19.44 40.37
CA LYS A 317 10.69 -18.34 39.75
C LYS A 317 10.66 -18.49 38.24
N VAL A 318 10.42 -17.40 37.52
CA VAL A 318 10.45 -17.37 36.04
C VAL A 318 11.43 -16.30 35.55
N GLU A 319 12.18 -16.62 34.49
CA GLU A 319 13.03 -15.68 33.78
C GLU A 319 12.61 -15.64 32.30
N PHE A 320 12.19 -14.47 31.84
CA PHE A 320 11.92 -14.19 30.42
C PHE A 320 13.18 -13.66 29.74
N GLN A 321 13.47 -14.18 28.55
CA GLN A 321 14.56 -13.77 27.67
C GLN A 321 13.93 -13.19 26.40
N LEU A 322 14.19 -11.92 26.12
CA LEU A 322 13.53 -11.16 25.07
C LEU A 322 14.54 -10.56 24.11
N ALA A 323 14.26 -10.59 22.82
CA ALA A 323 14.98 -9.80 21.82
C ALA A 323 14.06 -8.70 21.28
N ASP A 324 14.45 -7.43 21.43
CA ASP A 324 13.66 -6.29 20.96
C ASP A 324 13.49 -6.32 19.42
N ASN A 325 12.35 -5.85 18.93
CA ASN A 325 12.15 -5.57 17.52
C ASN A 325 12.65 -4.16 17.18
N ASP A 326 13.65 -4.07 16.30
CA ASP A 326 14.20 -2.79 15.84
C ASP A 326 13.47 -2.21 14.62
N LYS A 327 12.56 -2.97 14.00
CA LYS A 327 11.75 -2.54 12.84
C LYS A 327 10.43 -1.94 13.31
N LEU A 328 10.53 -0.79 13.97
CA LEU A 328 9.37 -0.03 14.42
C LEU A 328 9.19 1.22 13.58
N VAL A 329 7.94 1.66 13.47
CA VAL A 329 7.55 2.89 12.76
C VAL A 329 6.78 3.83 13.69
N PRO A 330 6.89 5.15 13.51
CA PRO A 330 6.17 6.10 14.33
C PRO A 330 4.63 5.96 14.23
N ALA A 331 3.96 6.20 15.35
CA ALA A 331 2.52 6.40 15.44
C ALA A 331 2.19 7.89 15.25
N GLU A 332 1.26 8.21 14.36
CA GLU A 332 0.75 9.57 14.16
C GLU A 332 -0.74 9.66 14.51
N PHE A 333 -1.14 10.75 15.18
CA PHE A 333 -2.54 11.00 15.55
C PHE A 333 -3.11 12.14 14.70
N ASP A 334 -4.02 11.86 13.77
CA ASP A 334 -4.34 12.81 12.69
C ASP A 334 -5.30 13.93 13.11
N ASN A 335 -6.35 13.60 13.88
CA ASN A 335 -7.44 14.52 14.18
C ASN A 335 -7.95 14.40 15.62
N PHE A 336 -7.07 14.05 16.55
CA PHE A 336 -7.37 14.01 17.99
C PHE A 336 -7.21 15.41 18.62
N VAL A 337 -8.19 16.28 18.40
CA VAL A 337 -8.09 17.74 18.68
C VAL A 337 -8.10 18.14 20.16
N TRP A 338 -8.40 17.21 21.06
CA TRP A 338 -8.49 17.50 22.51
C TRP A 338 -7.21 17.22 23.29
N PHE A 339 -6.21 16.63 22.64
CA PHE A 339 -4.99 16.17 23.28
C PHE A 339 -3.79 16.50 22.41
N THR A 340 -2.66 16.78 23.03
CA THR A 340 -1.37 16.75 22.34
C THR A 340 -0.93 15.31 22.07
N ASP A 341 -0.07 15.11 21.08
CA ASP A 341 0.49 13.79 20.77
C ASP A 341 1.20 13.18 22.00
N GLN A 342 1.89 14.00 22.80
CA GLN A 342 2.56 13.55 24.02
C GLN A 342 1.57 13.10 25.10
N GLU A 343 0.47 13.82 25.29
CA GLU A 343 -0.60 13.42 26.22
C GLU A 343 -1.27 12.12 25.78
N LEU A 344 -1.51 11.93 24.48
CA LEU A 344 -2.06 10.69 23.93
C LEU A 344 -1.12 9.52 24.20
N VAL A 345 0.18 9.66 23.93
CA VAL A 345 1.17 8.60 24.21
C VAL A 345 1.15 8.20 25.68
N LEU A 346 1.11 9.19 26.60
CA LEU A 346 1.06 8.92 28.04
C LEU A 346 -0.24 8.22 28.45
N LYS A 347 -1.39 8.64 27.90
CA LYS A 347 -2.70 8.03 28.18
C LYS A 347 -2.77 6.60 27.65
N ILE A 348 -2.39 6.36 26.39
CA ILE A 348 -2.37 5.03 25.78
C ILE A 348 -1.49 4.08 26.59
N ARG A 349 -0.33 4.55 27.05
CA ARG A 349 0.61 3.74 27.84
C ARG A 349 0.01 3.20 29.14
N SER A 350 -1.01 3.86 29.70
CA SER A 350 -1.72 3.35 30.88
C SER A 350 -2.56 2.09 30.60
N TYR A 351 -3.01 1.90 29.35
CA TYR A 351 -3.71 0.69 28.88
C TYR A 351 -2.77 -0.30 28.20
N VAL A 352 -1.77 0.21 27.49
CA VAL A 352 -0.82 -0.56 26.68
C VAL A 352 0.61 -0.23 27.13
N PRO A 353 1.14 -0.90 28.18
CA PRO A 353 2.40 -0.53 28.82
C PRO A 353 3.64 -0.49 27.89
N LEU A 354 3.61 -1.27 26.81
CA LEU A 354 4.69 -1.34 25.83
C LEU A 354 4.70 -0.18 24.83
N PHE A 355 3.59 0.58 24.70
CA PHE A 355 3.53 1.66 23.72
C PHE A 355 4.35 2.89 24.15
N ARG A 356 5.19 3.39 23.23
CA ARG A 356 6.06 4.56 23.43
C ARG A 356 6.08 5.52 22.24
N GLY A 357 5.06 5.49 21.39
CA GLY A 357 4.99 6.30 20.16
C GLY A 357 5.54 5.60 18.91
N GLU A 358 6.12 4.41 19.05
CA GLU A 358 6.54 3.55 17.95
C GLU A 358 5.73 2.26 17.95
N LEU A 359 5.52 1.68 16.76
CA LEU A 359 4.68 0.51 16.52
C LEU A 359 5.40 -0.49 15.61
N PRO A 360 5.19 -1.79 15.81
CA PRO A 360 5.66 -2.81 14.90
C PRO A 360 4.73 -2.86 13.68
N LEU A 361 5.28 -3.34 12.56
CA LEU A 361 4.49 -3.55 11.33
C LEU A 361 3.61 -4.81 11.37
N GLY A 362 3.85 -5.71 12.33
CA GLY A 362 3.06 -6.91 12.55
C GLY A 362 2.77 -7.12 14.04
N GLY A 363 1.84 -8.03 14.34
CA GLY A 363 1.32 -8.23 15.68
C GLY A 363 0.05 -7.42 15.97
N ASP A 364 -0.44 -7.52 17.21
CA ASP A 364 -1.70 -6.93 17.66
C ASP A 364 -1.56 -5.58 18.35
N LEU A 365 -0.32 -5.07 18.52
CA LEU A 365 -0.09 -3.82 19.26
C LEU A 365 -0.79 -2.62 18.58
N THR A 366 -0.84 -2.59 17.25
CA THR A 366 -1.56 -1.52 16.54
C THR A 366 -3.05 -1.51 16.86
N ASP A 367 -3.66 -2.70 16.97
CA ASP A 367 -5.08 -2.81 17.30
C ASP A 367 -5.32 -2.47 18.77
N LYS A 368 -4.46 -2.94 19.69
CA LYS A 368 -4.50 -2.56 21.12
C LYS A 368 -4.37 -1.05 21.33
N VAL A 369 -3.56 -0.37 20.54
CA VAL A 369 -3.44 1.10 20.59
C VAL A 369 -4.71 1.78 20.09
N ALA A 370 -5.35 1.26 19.04
CA ALA A 370 -6.66 1.76 18.60
C ALA A 370 -7.74 1.58 19.68
N ASP A 371 -7.79 0.42 20.33
CA ASP A 371 -8.72 0.15 21.44
C ASP A 371 -8.46 1.10 22.63
N ALA A 372 -7.19 1.34 22.97
CA ALA A 372 -6.83 2.29 24.02
C ALA A 372 -7.22 3.73 23.66
N LEU A 373 -7.01 4.15 22.41
CA LEU A 373 -7.48 5.45 21.92
C LEU A 373 -9.01 5.56 21.98
N GLN A 374 -9.73 4.49 21.65
CA GLN A 374 -11.19 4.43 21.74
C GLN A 374 -11.66 4.61 23.19
N ALA A 375 -10.98 3.96 24.15
CA ALA A 375 -11.24 4.14 25.58
C ALA A 375 -10.96 5.58 26.05
N VAL A 376 -9.84 6.17 25.62
CA VAL A 376 -9.49 7.57 25.93
C VAL A 376 -10.55 8.56 25.41
N LEU A 377 -11.10 8.32 24.22
CA LEU A 377 -12.18 9.13 23.67
C LEU A 377 -13.49 8.94 24.46
N ALA A 378 -13.81 7.71 24.87
CA ALA A 378 -14.99 7.43 25.68
C ALA A 378 -14.92 8.12 27.05
N GLU A 379 -13.77 8.09 27.72
CA GLU A 379 -13.55 8.81 28.99
C GLU A 379 -13.70 10.33 28.84
N ARG A 380 -13.37 10.88 27.67
CA ARG A 380 -13.58 12.31 27.37
C ARG A 380 -15.05 12.67 27.10
N GLY A 381 -15.90 11.66 26.84
CA GLY A 381 -17.30 11.81 26.46
C GLY A 381 -17.54 11.82 24.94
N VAL A 382 -16.53 11.51 24.13
CA VAL A 382 -16.62 11.50 22.65
C VAL A 382 -17.04 10.12 22.14
N ASN A 383 -18.19 9.64 22.62
CA ASN A 383 -18.63 8.25 22.41
C ASN A 383 -19.06 7.92 20.96
N ARG A 384 -19.34 8.94 20.14
CA ARG A 384 -19.72 8.76 18.73
C ARG A 384 -18.52 8.53 17.81
N ALA A 385 -17.31 8.89 18.26
CA ALA A 385 -16.12 8.74 17.46
C ALA A 385 -15.68 7.27 17.39
N GLN A 386 -15.18 6.86 16.23
CA GLN A 386 -14.54 5.55 16.01
C GLN A 386 -13.09 5.77 15.60
N VAL A 387 -12.17 5.00 16.17
CA VAL A 387 -10.75 5.08 15.83
C VAL A 387 -10.45 4.19 14.63
N ASP A 388 -9.96 4.82 13.55
CA ASP A 388 -9.53 4.19 12.32
C ASP A 388 -7.99 4.12 12.25
N ILE A 389 -7.46 3.05 11.67
CA ILE A 389 -6.02 2.82 11.46
C ILE A 389 -5.72 2.88 9.96
N ARG A 390 -4.71 3.66 9.57
CA ARG A 390 -4.18 3.72 8.20
C ARG A 390 -2.67 3.49 8.20
N ARG A 391 -2.19 2.69 7.24
CA ARG A 391 -0.76 2.46 7.01
C ARG A 391 -0.41 2.95 5.60
N PRO A 392 0.17 4.15 5.45
CA PRO A 392 0.61 4.63 4.15
C PRO A 392 1.56 3.63 3.49
N GLY A 393 1.39 3.37 2.20
CA GLY A 393 2.17 2.36 1.46
C GLY A 393 1.60 0.93 1.49
N GLU A 394 0.72 0.62 2.44
CA GLU A 394 0.01 -0.67 2.46
C GLU A 394 -1.13 -0.67 1.43
N GLY A 395 -0.95 -1.36 0.30
CA GLY A 395 -2.01 -1.58 -0.70
C GLY A 395 -2.13 -0.56 -1.84
N GLY A 396 -1.18 0.36 -2.02
CA GLY A 396 -1.13 1.29 -3.16
C GLY A 396 -0.55 0.69 -4.47
N THR A 397 -0.72 1.36 -5.61
CA THR A 397 -0.13 0.99 -6.92
C THR A 397 1.40 1.01 -6.93
N GLU A 398 2.00 1.71 -5.96
CA GLU A 398 3.41 1.64 -5.61
C GLU A 398 3.46 1.03 -4.20
N ALA A 399 3.89 -0.22 -4.09
CA ALA A 399 4.11 -0.87 -2.80
C ALA A 399 5.30 -0.22 -2.10
N GLY A 400 5.06 0.91 -1.44
CA GLY A 400 6.04 1.58 -0.59
C GLY A 400 6.22 0.83 0.73
N THR A 401 7.42 0.89 1.29
CA THR A 401 7.65 0.47 2.67
C THR A 401 6.75 1.29 3.60
N VAL A 402 5.93 0.62 4.42
CA VAL A 402 5.15 1.30 5.46
C VAL A 402 6.12 1.98 6.42
N ASP A 403 6.09 3.30 6.46
CA ASP A 403 7.03 4.12 7.24
C ASP A 403 6.40 4.72 8.51
N ARG A 404 5.09 4.56 8.69
CA ARG A 404 4.31 5.06 9.84
C ARG A 404 2.95 4.37 9.96
N VAL A 405 2.33 4.47 11.13
CA VAL A 405 0.92 4.08 11.37
C VAL A 405 0.14 5.31 11.79
N ILE A 406 -0.92 5.65 11.07
CA ILE A 406 -1.76 6.84 11.31
C ILE A 406 -3.07 6.40 11.96
N TYR A 407 -3.38 6.96 13.12
CA TYR A 407 -4.69 6.86 13.76
C TYR A 407 -5.50 8.10 13.45
N SER A 408 -6.77 7.92 13.13
CA SER A 408 -7.74 9.02 12.95
C SER A 408 -9.07 8.65 13.57
N ILE A 409 -9.93 9.64 13.78
CA ILE A 409 -11.31 9.43 14.20
C ILE A 409 -12.28 9.67 13.05
N SER A 410 -13.32 8.85 12.98
CA SER A 410 -14.52 9.04 12.17
C SER A 410 -15.76 9.13 13.08
N GLY A 411 -16.91 9.54 12.53
CA GLY A 411 -18.17 9.64 13.28
C GLY A 411 -18.37 10.95 14.07
N ALA A 412 -17.33 11.77 14.25
CA ALA A 412 -17.43 13.14 14.77
C ALA A 412 -17.15 14.16 13.65
N ALA A 413 -18.05 15.14 13.45
CA ALA A 413 -17.86 16.18 12.44
C ALA A 413 -16.94 17.29 12.98
N LEU A 414 -15.64 17.14 12.72
CA LEU A 414 -14.60 18.11 13.09
C LEU A 414 -14.45 19.14 11.97
N ARG A 415 -15.10 20.29 12.05
CA ARG A 415 -15.09 21.29 10.96
C ARG A 415 -14.18 22.46 11.26
N ILE A 416 -13.45 22.89 10.23
CA ILE A 416 -12.57 24.05 10.30
C ILE A 416 -13.42 25.32 10.21
N ARG A 417 -13.36 26.17 11.23
CA ARG A 417 -14.06 27.46 11.27
C ARG A 417 -13.16 28.57 10.75
N ASN A 418 -11.94 28.66 11.27
CA ASN A 418 -11.00 29.72 10.93
C ASN A 418 -9.55 29.21 10.89
N PHE A 419 -8.69 30.00 10.26
CA PHE A 419 -7.24 29.80 10.25
C PHE A 419 -6.52 30.98 10.89
N GLU A 420 -5.43 30.66 11.58
CA GLU A 420 -4.46 31.61 12.10
C GLU A 420 -3.07 31.19 11.61
N PHE A 421 -2.23 32.17 11.26
CA PHE A 421 -0.88 31.94 10.75
C PHE A 421 0.18 32.62 11.64
N PRO A 422 0.44 32.11 12.85
CA PRO A 422 1.46 32.70 13.73
C PRO A 422 2.82 32.77 13.03
N GLY A 423 3.44 33.94 13.03
CA GLY A 423 4.74 34.16 12.36
C GLY A 423 4.66 34.66 10.91
N ALA A 424 3.48 34.66 10.29
CA ALA A 424 3.28 35.28 8.99
C ALA A 424 3.31 36.82 9.10
N SER A 425 3.93 37.47 8.12
CA SER A 425 4.00 38.93 8.04
C SER A 425 2.66 39.53 7.61
N ALA A 426 2.46 40.82 7.91
CA ALA A 426 1.25 41.55 7.52
C ALA A 426 1.03 41.62 6.01
N VAL A 427 2.10 41.46 5.21
CA VAL A 427 2.03 41.47 3.74
C VAL A 427 1.47 40.16 3.20
N GLU A 428 1.86 39.02 3.76
CA GLU A 428 1.48 37.69 3.27
C GLU A 428 0.20 37.16 3.92
N LEU A 429 -0.14 37.64 5.11
CA LEU A 429 -1.33 37.20 5.86
C LEU A 429 -2.63 37.26 5.02
N PRO A 430 -2.93 38.32 4.23
CA PRO A 430 -4.11 38.35 3.37
C PRO A 430 -4.10 37.28 2.26
N LEU A 431 -2.92 36.94 1.73
CA LEU A 431 -2.76 35.91 0.69
C LEU A 431 -3.01 34.52 1.28
N LEU A 432 -2.45 34.25 2.47
CA LEU A 432 -2.69 33.00 3.20
C LEU A 432 -4.16 32.85 3.59
N ALA A 433 -4.78 33.91 4.14
CA ALA A 433 -6.18 33.92 4.50
C ALA A 433 -7.07 33.62 3.29
N ARG A 434 -6.79 34.24 2.12
CA ARG A 434 -7.53 33.97 0.88
C ARG A 434 -7.38 32.53 0.41
N ALA A 435 -6.17 31.97 0.47
CA ALA A 435 -5.96 30.56 0.09
C ALA A 435 -6.69 29.61 1.04
N ALA A 436 -6.74 29.93 2.34
CA ALA A 436 -7.37 29.12 3.38
C ALA A 436 -8.91 29.14 3.37
N GLN A 437 -9.54 30.13 2.71
CA GLN A 437 -11.00 30.21 2.59
C GLN A 437 -11.63 28.93 2.02
N ARG A 438 -10.93 28.23 1.11
CA ARG A 438 -11.44 27.00 0.50
C ARG A 438 -11.45 25.80 1.45
N GLU A 439 -10.66 25.85 2.52
CA GLU A 439 -10.60 24.80 3.55
C GLU A 439 -11.52 25.13 4.74
N GLN A 440 -12.13 26.32 4.77
CA GLN A 440 -13.14 26.65 5.78
C GLN A 440 -14.41 25.82 5.55
N GLY A 441 -14.94 25.25 6.62
CA GLY A 441 -16.09 24.36 6.63
C GLY A 441 -15.75 22.88 6.36
N ASP A 442 -14.54 22.59 5.89
CA ASP A 442 -14.07 21.22 5.63
C ASP A 442 -13.74 20.46 6.91
N GLN A 443 -13.65 19.13 6.79
CA GLN A 443 -13.22 18.26 7.88
C GLN A 443 -11.74 18.48 8.20
N TYR A 444 -11.43 18.62 9.49
CA TYR A 444 -10.05 18.73 9.98
C TYR A 444 -9.34 17.38 9.94
N GLN A 445 -8.23 17.34 9.22
CA GLN A 445 -7.24 16.28 9.26
C GLN A 445 -5.86 16.94 9.16
N ARG A 446 -4.97 16.68 10.13
CA ARG A 446 -3.63 17.25 10.17
C ARG A 446 -2.82 16.88 8.91
N SER A 447 -2.95 15.64 8.45
CA SER A 447 -2.32 15.13 7.22
C SER A 447 -2.75 15.90 5.97
N LYS A 448 -4.06 16.16 5.79
CA LYS A 448 -4.59 16.97 4.70
C LYS A 448 -4.05 18.41 4.77
N LEU A 449 -4.00 18.99 5.97
CA LEU A 449 -3.53 20.36 6.16
C LEU A 449 -2.02 20.51 5.93
N ARG A 450 -1.19 19.50 6.25
CA ARG A 450 0.23 19.47 5.84
C ARG A 450 0.36 19.52 4.31
N MET A 451 -0.46 18.75 3.60
CA MET A 451 -0.47 18.78 2.13
C MET A 451 -0.90 20.16 1.61
N PHE A 452 -1.97 20.73 2.16
CA PHE A 452 -2.43 22.08 1.82
C PHE A 452 -1.33 23.14 2.04
N ALA A 453 -0.64 23.09 3.18
CA ALA A 453 0.47 23.99 3.46
C ALA A 453 1.60 23.85 2.42
N GLY A 454 1.93 22.60 2.05
CA GLY A 454 2.99 22.30 1.08
C GLY A 454 2.66 22.64 -0.37
N PHE A 455 1.41 22.42 -0.81
CA PHE A 455 1.02 22.56 -2.21
C PHE A 455 0.35 23.90 -2.53
N ASP A 456 -0.28 24.56 -1.56
CA ASP A 456 -1.12 25.74 -1.82
C ASP A 456 -0.61 26.98 -1.12
N LEU A 457 -0.08 26.86 0.09
CA LEU A 457 0.46 28.01 0.84
C LEU A 457 1.93 28.27 0.51
N ARG A 458 2.77 27.24 0.47
CA ARG A 458 4.20 27.38 0.15
C ARG A 458 4.47 28.10 -1.18
N PRO A 459 3.74 27.85 -2.28
CA PRO A 459 3.95 28.59 -3.53
C PRO A 459 3.74 30.11 -3.42
N ILE A 460 2.96 30.60 -2.45
CA ILE A 460 2.79 32.04 -2.21
C ILE A 460 4.13 32.66 -1.82
N TYR A 461 4.84 32.02 -0.90
CA TYR A 461 6.16 32.46 -0.43
C TYR A 461 7.26 32.27 -1.47
N LEU A 462 7.23 31.15 -2.21
CA LEU A 462 8.21 30.85 -3.24
C LEU A 462 8.17 31.80 -4.45
N ARG A 463 7.07 32.54 -4.65
CA ARG A 463 6.97 33.60 -5.66
C ARG A 463 7.67 34.90 -5.25
N GLU A 464 7.78 35.12 -3.93
CA GLU A 464 8.36 36.34 -3.33
C GLU A 464 9.81 36.12 -2.86
N GLY A 465 10.50 35.09 -3.33
CA GLY A 465 11.90 34.84 -2.97
C GLY A 465 12.13 34.26 -1.57
N LYS A 466 11.08 33.89 -0.83
CA LYS A 466 11.18 33.30 0.51
C LYS A 466 11.40 31.78 0.42
N LEU A 467 12.62 31.38 0.05
CA LEU A 467 12.97 30.00 -0.33
C LEU A 467 13.11 29.03 0.86
N ARG A 468 13.37 29.55 2.07
CA ARG A 468 13.48 28.76 3.31
C ARG A 468 12.16 28.69 4.09
N ILE A 469 11.04 28.99 3.45
CA ILE A 469 9.71 28.93 4.05
C ILE A 469 9.43 27.55 4.67
N ASN A 470 9.07 27.56 5.95
CA ASN A 470 8.66 26.38 6.68
C ASN A 470 7.31 26.62 7.36
N PHE A 471 6.41 25.65 7.23
CA PHE A 471 5.16 25.63 7.98
C PHE A 471 5.30 24.61 9.10
N GLY A 472 4.97 25.01 10.32
CA GLY A 472 4.92 24.12 11.46
C GLY A 472 3.75 23.14 11.38
N GLU A 473 3.71 22.22 12.35
CA GLU A 473 2.60 21.26 12.45
C GLU A 473 1.25 21.99 12.66
N PRO A 474 0.19 21.65 11.90
CA PRO A 474 -1.14 22.19 12.11
C PRO A 474 -1.65 21.84 13.51
N GLN A 475 -2.17 22.84 14.21
CA GLN A 475 -2.75 22.70 15.54
C GLN A 475 -4.21 23.12 15.51
N ALA A 476 -5.10 22.28 16.04
CA ALA A 476 -6.50 22.62 16.20
C ALA A 476 -6.78 23.14 17.61
N LYS A 477 -7.60 24.19 17.69
CA LYS A 477 -8.21 24.66 18.92
C LYS A 477 -9.71 24.51 18.82
N VAL A 478 -10.30 23.72 19.72
CA VAL A 478 -11.76 23.58 19.81
C VAL A 478 -12.35 24.91 20.28
N VAL A 479 -13.27 25.47 19.49
CA VAL A 479 -13.95 26.73 19.82
C VAL A 479 -15.40 26.51 20.19
N HIS A 480 -16.07 25.61 19.48
CA HIS A 480 -17.44 25.23 19.79
C HIS A 480 -17.58 23.72 19.68
N GLU A 481 -18.24 23.11 20.65
CA GLU A 481 -18.44 21.67 20.71
C GLU A 481 -19.91 21.41 20.99
N THR A 482 -20.59 20.82 20.01
CA THR A 482 -21.95 20.29 20.13
C THR A 482 -21.93 18.79 19.86
N PRO A 483 -22.99 18.04 20.23
CA PRO A 483 -23.06 16.61 19.93
C PRO A 483 -22.94 16.26 18.44
N ASP A 484 -23.31 17.19 17.55
CA ASP A 484 -23.39 16.96 16.11
C ASP A 484 -22.23 17.60 15.33
N GLU A 485 -21.63 18.68 15.86
CA GLU A 485 -20.59 19.45 15.19
C GLU A 485 -19.58 20.04 16.18
N ILE A 486 -18.30 19.93 15.82
CA ILE A 486 -17.18 20.52 16.55
C ILE A 486 -16.48 21.51 15.63
N LEU A 487 -16.49 22.78 16.00
CA LEU A 487 -15.85 23.85 15.25
C LEU A 487 -14.46 24.15 15.79
N LEU A 488 -13.50 24.20 14.88
CA LEU A 488 -12.07 24.30 15.18
C LEU A 488 -11.48 25.56 14.56
N ASP A 489 -10.67 26.28 15.33
CA ASP A 489 -9.71 27.21 14.74
C ASP A 489 -8.39 26.50 14.55
N VAL A 490 -7.81 26.61 13.35
CA VAL A 490 -6.56 25.96 12.98
C VAL A 490 -5.44 26.98 13.04
N MET A 491 -4.47 26.76 13.91
CA MET A 491 -3.20 27.49 13.91
C MET A 491 -2.19 26.74 13.05
N LEU A 492 -1.64 27.43 12.05
CA LEU A 492 -0.56 26.92 11.21
C LEU A 492 0.66 27.85 11.34
N PRO A 493 1.61 27.54 12.23
CA PRO A 493 2.80 28.36 12.43
C PRO A 493 3.62 28.50 11.14
N VAL A 494 4.21 29.67 10.93
CA VAL A 494 4.97 30.01 9.73
C VAL A 494 6.32 30.57 10.11
N GLU A 495 7.38 29.99 9.56
CA GLU A 495 8.73 30.53 9.56
C GLU A 495 9.05 30.96 8.13
N GLU A 496 8.80 32.24 7.83
CA GLU A 496 8.85 32.74 6.46
C GLU A 496 10.24 32.63 5.81
N GLY A 497 11.28 32.77 6.63
CA GLY A 497 12.64 32.94 6.16
C GLY A 497 12.86 34.30 5.50
N ARG A 498 14.09 34.54 5.06
CA ARG A 498 14.46 35.77 4.35
C ARG A 498 14.12 35.68 2.86
N GLU A 499 13.93 36.83 2.23
CA GLU A 499 13.88 36.96 0.78
C GLU A 499 15.29 36.77 0.18
N TYR A 500 15.38 36.01 -0.91
CA TYR A 500 16.57 35.85 -1.74
C TYR A 500 16.37 36.48 -3.11
N LYS A 501 17.35 37.26 -3.54
CA LYS A 501 17.40 37.81 -4.91
C LYS A 501 18.23 36.92 -5.81
N LEU A 502 17.81 36.79 -7.07
CA LEU A 502 18.55 36.02 -8.06
C LEU A 502 19.89 36.70 -8.35
N SER A 503 21.01 36.00 -8.16
CA SER A 503 22.33 36.49 -8.57
C SER A 503 22.63 36.12 -10.01
N GLN A 504 22.46 34.84 -10.37
CA GLN A 504 22.76 34.33 -11.71
C GLN A 504 22.07 33.00 -11.99
N ILE A 505 21.97 32.67 -13.29
CA ILE A 505 21.53 31.37 -13.80
C ILE A 505 22.59 30.85 -14.75
N GLU A 506 23.17 29.70 -14.43
CA GLU A 506 24.16 29.01 -15.23
C GLU A 506 23.53 27.79 -15.90
N TRP A 507 23.96 27.47 -17.12
CA TRP A 507 23.47 26.32 -17.88
C TRP A 507 24.60 25.33 -18.12
N SER A 508 24.28 24.04 -18.06
CA SER A 508 25.18 22.96 -18.45
C SER A 508 24.43 21.80 -19.09
N GLY A 509 25.12 21.00 -19.91
CA GLY A 509 24.54 19.79 -20.51
C GLY A 509 23.66 20.02 -21.75
N ASN A 510 23.35 21.27 -22.10
CA ASN A 510 22.60 21.60 -23.32
C ASN A 510 23.52 21.60 -24.56
N THR A 511 23.42 20.58 -25.40
CA THR A 511 24.18 20.46 -26.66
C THR A 511 23.31 20.70 -27.88
N LEU A 512 22.01 20.37 -27.80
CA LEU A 512 21.05 20.50 -28.89
C LEU A 512 20.60 21.95 -29.11
N PHE A 513 20.34 22.68 -28.02
CA PHE A 513 19.88 24.07 -28.06
C PHE A 513 20.93 25.00 -27.44
N PRO A 514 21.28 26.11 -28.11
CA PRO A 514 22.19 27.10 -27.56
C PRO A 514 21.63 27.72 -26.27
N THR A 515 22.50 27.98 -25.30
CA THR A 515 22.13 28.61 -24.02
C THR A 515 21.36 29.92 -24.22
N ALA A 516 21.75 30.74 -25.20
CA ALA A 516 21.06 31.99 -25.50
C ALA A 516 19.59 31.80 -25.95
N GLN A 517 19.24 30.64 -26.52
CA GLN A 517 17.86 30.31 -26.86
C GLN A 517 17.08 29.89 -25.61
N LEU A 518 17.66 29.00 -24.78
CA LEU A 518 17.02 28.52 -23.55
C LEU A 518 16.84 29.65 -22.52
N ALA A 519 17.84 30.52 -22.38
CA ALA A 519 17.82 31.66 -21.46
C ALA A 519 16.69 32.65 -21.77
N LYS A 520 16.26 32.79 -23.04
CA LYS A 520 15.13 33.65 -23.42
C LYS A 520 13.77 33.12 -22.94
N MET A 521 13.70 31.85 -22.56
CA MET A 521 12.48 31.24 -22.02
C MET A 521 12.38 31.39 -20.51
N ILE A 522 13.46 31.81 -19.84
CA ILE A 522 13.46 32.12 -18.42
C ILE A 522 13.02 33.56 -18.24
N HIS A 523 11.93 33.77 -17.50
CA HIS A 523 11.35 35.10 -17.27
C HIS A 523 12.09 35.86 -16.16
N GLN A 524 12.73 35.15 -15.24
CA GLN A 524 13.38 35.74 -14.08
C GLN A 524 14.72 36.39 -14.44
N GLN A 525 14.96 37.61 -13.94
CA GLN A 525 16.18 38.37 -14.19
C GLN A 525 17.05 38.49 -12.93
N PRO A 526 18.39 38.48 -13.07
CA PRO A 526 19.28 38.82 -11.97
C PRO A 526 18.92 40.14 -11.28
N GLY A 527 19.01 40.16 -9.95
CA GLY A 527 18.67 41.29 -9.08
C GLY A 527 17.22 41.31 -8.59
N GLN A 528 16.31 40.56 -9.22
CA GLN A 528 14.92 40.42 -8.77
C GLN A 528 14.77 39.35 -7.68
N PRO A 529 13.72 39.40 -6.83
CA PRO A 529 13.40 38.30 -5.93
C PRO A 529 13.24 36.99 -6.71
N VAL A 530 13.68 35.88 -6.12
CA VAL A 530 13.53 34.57 -6.77
C VAL A 530 12.06 34.18 -6.83
N ASN A 531 11.57 33.85 -8.03
CA ASN A 531 10.26 33.25 -8.21
C ASN A 531 10.45 31.78 -8.62
N ALA A 532 10.59 30.91 -7.62
CA ALA A 532 10.86 29.48 -7.86
C ALA A 532 9.67 28.77 -8.54
N VAL A 533 8.45 29.31 -8.39
CA VAL A 533 7.26 28.81 -9.09
C VAL A 533 7.36 29.12 -10.59
N GLN A 534 7.65 30.37 -10.94
CA GLN A 534 7.82 30.79 -12.34
C GLN A 534 8.99 30.05 -12.99
N LEU A 535 10.13 29.90 -12.29
CA LEU A 535 11.26 29.16 -12.82
C LEU A 535 10.88 27.71 -13.13
N LYS A 536 10.15 27.03 -12.24
CA LYS A 536 9.66 25.67 -12.50
C LYS A 536 8.78 25.62 -13.76
N ASP A 537 7.83 26.55 -13.89
CA ASP A 537 6.96 26.63 -15.06
C ASP A 537 7.77 26.88 -16.35
N ASP A 538 8.79 27.74 -16.30
CA ASP A 538 9.70 28.01 -17.42
C ASP A 538 10.47 26.75 -17.83
N LEU A 539 11.01 25.99 -16.85
CA LEU A 539 11.70 24.73 -17.09
C LEU A 539 10.77 23.65 -17.67
N ASP A 540 9.52 23.58 -17.19
CA ASP A 540 8.51 22.67 -17.74
C ASP A 540 8.13 23.03 -19.19
N ASN A 541 8.17 24.33 -19.55
CA ASN A 541 7.97 24.80 -20.92
C ASN A 541 9.16 24.54 -21.86
N ILE A 542 10.35 24.28 -21.34
CA ILE A 542 11.53 23.88 -22.14
C ILE A 542 11.44 22.42 -22.58
N LYS A 543 10.87 21.53 -21.74
CA LYS A 543 10.77 20.09 -22.04
C LYS A 543 10.12 19.80 -23.41
N PRO A 544 9.00 20.43 -23.80
CA PRO A 544 8.41 20.27 -25.14
C PRO A 544 9.36 20.57 -26.30
N LEU A 545 10.31 21.50 -26.17
CA LEU A 545 11.27 21.79 -27.26
C LEU A 545 12.17 20.59 -27.55
N TYR A 546 12.64 19.93 -26.50
CA TYR A 546 13.44 18.71 -26.60
C TYR A 546 12.62 17.54 -27.13
N LYS A 547 11.40 17.34 -26.62
CA LYS A 547 10.50 16.29 -27.11
C LYS A 547 10.11 16.48 -28.57
N ALA A 548 10.00 17.72 -29.07
CA ALA A 548 9.76 18.02 -30.48
C ALA A 548 10.96 17.69 -31.39
N ARG A 549 12.14 17.43 -30.81
CA ARG A 549 13.35 16.97 -31.51
C ARG A 549 13.66 15.49 -31.26
N GLY A 550 12.76 14.76 -30.61
CA GLY A 550 12.87 13.32 -30.35
C GLY A 550 13.52 12.98 -29.00
N TYR A 551 13.91 13.97 -28.20
CA TYR A 551 14.51 13.74 -26.88
C TYR A 551 13.41 13.59 -25.83
N MET A 552 12.74 12.43 -25.84
CA MET A 552 11.51 12.20 -25.08
C MET A 552 11.71 12.18 -23.57
N LYS A 553 12.92 11.88 -23.13
CA LYS A 553 13.33 11.80 -21.72
C LYS A 553 14.13 13.01 -21.24
N ALA A 554 14.18 14.08 -22.03
CA ALA A 554 14.94 15.26 -21.65
C ALA A 554 14.41 15.86 -20.33
N THR A 555 15.32 16.12 -19.40
CA THR A 555 15.03 16.82 -18.15
C THR A 555 15.94 18.03 -18.00
N VAL A 556 15.44 19.04 -17.28
CA VAL A 556 16.24 20.17 -16.82
C VAL A 556 16.15 20.18 -15.31
N GLU A 557 17.28 19.92 -14.66
CA GLU A 557 17.41 19.80 -13.21
C GLU A 557 17.97 21.11 -12.65
N PRO A 558 17.21 21.85 -11.82
CA PRO A 558 17.71 23.05 -11.17
C PRO A 558 18.46 22.70 -9.88
N HIS A 559 19.74 23.08 -9.82
CA HIS A 559 20.53 23.05 -8.60
C HIS A 559 20.58 24.45 -7.99
N LEU A 560 20.03 24.61 -6.79
CA LEU A 560 19.96 25.88 -6.06
C LEU A 560 21.16 26.03 -5.12
N ASP A 561 21.86 27.16 -5.24
CA ASP A 561 22.88 27.59 -4.29
C ASP A 561 22.44 28.87 -3.58
N LEU A 562 22.45 28.85 -2.25
CA LEU A 562 21.97 29.94 -1.40
C LEU A 562 23.14 30.61 -0.68
N ASN A 563 23.29 31.91 -0.89
CA ASN A 563 24.19 32.74 -0.10
C ASN A 563 23.38 33.50 0.95
N ASP A 564 23.31 32.92 2.14
CA ASP A 564 22.57 33.51 3.27
C ASP A 564 23.14 34.86 3.69
N ALA A 565 24.46 35.07 3.61
CA ALA A 565 25.09 36.33 4.01
C ALA A 565 24.73 37.49 3.06
N ALA A 566 24.70 37.22 1.75
CA ALA A 566 24.35 38.20 0.73
C ALA A 566 22.84 38.32 0.48
N GLY A 567 22.02 37.38 0.97
CA GLY A 567 20.59 37.32 0.64
C GLY A 567 20.35 37.06 -0.85
N THR A 568 21.22 36.26 -1.47
CA THR A 568 21.16 35.96 -2.90
C THR A 568 21.11 34.47 -3.16
N ALA A 569 20.52 34.09 -4.29
CA ALA A 569 20.42 32.71 -4.75
C ALA A 569 20.88 32.60 -6.21
N SER A 570 21.62 31.56 -6.54
CA SER A 570 21.99 31.20 -7.91
C SER A 570 21.43 29.84 -8.28
N TYR A 571 21.09 29.67 -9.56
CA TYR A 571 20.69 28.39 -10.11
C TYR A 571 21.72 27.88 -11.11
N LYS A 572 22.11 26.62 -10.98
CA LYS A 572 22.77 25.86 -12.04
C LYS A 572 21.74 24.91 -12.65
N LEU A 573 21.34 25.19 -13.88
CA LEU A 573 20.39 24.40 -14.64
C LEU A 573 21.14 23.34 -15.46
N GLU A 574 21.05 22.10 -15.00
CA GLU A 574 21.65 20.96 -15.68
C GLU A 574 20.64 20.31 -16.62
N VAL A 575 20.92 20.35 -17.92
CA VAL A 575 20.12 19.69 -18.93
C VAL A 575 20.65 18.28 -19.17
N LYS A 576 19.78 17.29 -18.96
CA LYS A 576 20.02 15.91 -19.36
C LYS A 576 19.16 15.61 -20.58
N GLU A 577 19.74 15.70 -21.77
CA GLU A 577 19.01 15.60 -23.04
C GLU A 577 18.50 14.16 -23.28
N GLY A 578 19.28 13.15 -22.89
CA GLY A 578 18.94 11.74 -23.06
C GLY A 578 19.04 11.26 -24.50
N ASP A 579 18.44 10.10 -24.77
CA ASP A 579 18.50 9.46 -26.09
C ASP A 579 17.56 10.11 -27.11
N LEU A 580 17.96 10.06 -28.39
CA LEU A 580 17.11 10.44 -29.51
C LEU A 580 16.14 9.30 -29.85
N TYR A 581 14.85 9.56 -29.70
CA TYR A 581 13.77 8.65 -30.11
C TYR A 581 13.31 8.94 -31.54
N ARG A 582 12.89 7.88 -32.22
CA ARG A 582 12.42 7.89 -33.60
C ARG A 582 10.96 7.47 -33.68
N MET A 583 10.27 7.95 -34.70
CA MET A 583 8.89 7.56 -34.97
C MET A 583 8.82 6.05 -35.22
N GLY A 584 7.97 5.36 -34.44
CA GLY A 584 7.60 3.97 -34.62
C GLY A 584 6.36 3.84 -35.50
N GLU A 585 5.42 3.02 -35.07
CA GLU A 585 4.15 2.80 -35.78
C GLU A 585 3.08 3.82 -35.38
N ILE A 586 2.11 4.03 -36.28
CA ILE A 586 0.90 4.80 -35.99
C ILE A 586 -0.32 3.88 -36.00
N GLU A 587 -1.04 3.88 -34.88
CA GLU A 587 -2.35 3.25 -34.73
C GLU A 587 -3.44 4.33 -34.63
N ILE A 588 -4.56 4.11 -35.33
CA ILE A 588 -5.73 4.99 -35.31
C ILE A 588 -6.92 4.14 -34.91
N GLU A 589 -7.53 4.47 -33.78
CA GLU A 589 -8.64 3.72 -33.20
C GLU A 589 -9.92 4.57 -33.16
N GLY A 590 -11.08 3.92 -33.29
CA GLY A 590 -12.39 4.54 -33.04
C GLY A 590 -13.02 5.27 -34.24
N LEU A 591 -12.45 5.09 -35.43
CA LEU A 591 -13.00 5.57 -36.71
C LEU A 591 -13.33 4.39 -37.63
N ASP A 592 -14.12 4.63 -38.68
CA ASP A 592 -14.34 3.64 -39.73
C ASP A 592 -13.09 3.46 -40.61
N ASP A 593 -13.00 2.32 -41.31
CA ASP A 593 -11.82 1.96 -42.11
C ASP A 593 -11.48 3.00 -43.18
N LYS A 594 -12.49 3.64 -43.79
CA LYS A 594 -12.29 4.61 -44.87
C LYS A 594 -11.71 5.92 -44.33
N THR A 595 -12.25 6.43 -43.23
CA THR A 595 -11.70 7.63 -42.56
C THR A 595 -10.31 7.36 -42.00
N THR A 596 -10.11 6.17 -41.40
CA THR A 596 -8.81 5.74 -40.88
C THR A 596 -7.74 5.69 -41.98
N ALA A 597 -8.07 5.12 -43.15
CA ALA A 597 -7.15 5.07 -44.29
C ALA A 597 -6.75 6.48 -44.77
N ARG A 598 -7.71 7.42 -44.84
CA ARG A 598 -7.44 8.82 -45.24
C ARG A 598 -6.51 9.53 -44.26
N LEU A 599 -6.73 9.36 -42.95
CA LEU A 599 -5.86 9.95 -41.93
C LEU A 599 -4.46 9.33 -41.95
N ARG A 600 -4.38 8.00 -42.14
CA ARG A 600 -3.09 7.32 -42.27
C ARG A 600 -2.32 7.78 -43.51
N GLU A 601 -3.00 8.00 -44.64
CA GLU A 601 -2.39 8.55 -45.85
C GLU A 601 -1.91 10.00 -45.66
N ALA A 602 -2.65 10.79 -44.88
CA ALA A 602 -2.27 12.16 -44.53
C ALA A 602 -1.11 12.23 -43.51
N TRP A 603 -0.77 11.13 -42.84
CA TRP A 603 0.32 11.09 -41.86
C TRP A 603 1.70 11.07 -42.56
N THR A 604 2.42 12.18 -42.47
CA THR A 604 3.69 12.41 -43.16
C THR A 604 4.95 12.14 -42.33
N LEU A 605 4.85 12.00 -41.01
CA LEU A 605 6.00 11.66 -40.16
C LEU A 605 6.37 10.19 -40.34
N ARG A 606 7.44 9.93 -41.10
CA ARG A 606 7.87 8.58 -41.49
C ARG A 606 8.47 7.80 -40.31
N GLN A 607 8.21 6.50 -40.28
CA GLN A 607 8.88 5.57 -39.37
C GLN A 607 10.41 5.69 -39.51
N GLY A 608 11.12 5.68 -38.38
CA GLY A 608 12.57 5.87 -38.28
C GLY A 608 13.06 7.33 -38.33
N ALA A 609 12.21 8.29 -38.73
CA ALA A 609 12.55 9.71 -38.60
C ALA A 609 12.63 10.11 -37.11
N PRO A 610 13.43 11.13 -36.73
CA PRO A 610 13.37 11.70 -35.38
C PRO A 610 11.93 12.02 -35.00
N TYR A 611 11.50 11.56 -33.82
CA TYR A 611 10.13 11.79 -33.38
C TYR A 611 9.91 13.27 -33.04
N ASP A 612 8.77 13.83 -33.44
CA ASP A 612 8.36 15.20 -33.09
C ASP A 612 7.07 15.13 -32.28
N SER A 613 7.15 15.24 -30.96
CA SER A 613 5.97 15.20 -30.07
C SER A 613 4.92 16.28 -30.37
N SER A 614 5.28 17.36 -31.06
CA SER A 614 4.32 18.40 -31.47
C SER A 614 3.54 18.01 -32.73
N TYR A 615 4.05 17.03 -33.50
CA TYR A 615 3.52 16.64 -34.79
C TYR A 615 2.09 16.12 -34.70
N ALA A 616 1.81 15.17 -33.81
CA ALA A 616 0.47 14.56 -33.69
C ALA A 616 -0.62 15.60 -33.41
N LYS A 617 -0.34 16.57 -32.52
CA LYS A 617 -1.28 17.66 -32.19
C LYS A 617 -1.49 18.61 -33.37
N ARG A 618 -0.41 18.95 -34.10
CA ARG A 618 -0.50 19.77 -35.33
C ARG A 618 -1.28 19.04 -36.42
N PHE A 619 -0.97 17.76 -36.66
CA PHE A 619 -1.64 16.89 -37.60
C PHE A 619 -3.16 16.85 -37.36
N LEU A 620 -3.61 16.63 -36.13
CA LEU A 620 -5.04 16.63 -35.79
C LEU A 620 -5.73 17.98 -36.02
N LYS A 621 -5.00 19.09 -35.86
CA LYS A 621 -5.53 20.43 -36.14
C LYS A 621 -5.68 20.67 -37.64
N GLU A 622 -4.72 20.21 -38.44
CA GLU A 622 -4.69 20.41 -39.89
C GLU A 622 -5.61 19.43 -40.64
N THR A 623 -5.86 18.24 -40.07
CA THR A 623 -6.66 17.17 -40.70
C THR A 623 -8.07 17.04 -40.12
N GLY A 624 -8.51 18.01 -39.30
CA GLY A 624 -9.84 17.99 -38.68
C GLY A 624 -10.98 17.88 -39.70
N ASP A 625 -10.82 18.45 -40.89
CA ASP A 625 -11.81 18.42 -41.98
C ASP A 625 -11.95 17.04 -42.65
N LEU A 626 -11.01 16.11 -42.42
CA LEU A 626 -11.10 14.74 -42.90
C LEU A 626 -12.06 13.89 -42.06
N LEU A 627 -12.41 14.35 -40.86
CA LEU A 627 -13.36 13.68 -39.97
C LEU A 627 -14.80 13.92 -40.43
N PRO A 628 -15.71 12.96 -40.19
CA PRO A 628 -17.13 13.15 -40.49
C PRO A 628 -17.69 14.40 -39.76
N PRO A 629 -18.20 15.42 -40.49
CA PRO A 629 -18.59 16.70 -39.90
C PRO A 629 -19.86 16.60 -39.05
N SER A 630 -20.63 15.53 -39.19
CA SER A 630 -21.85 15.26 -38.42
C SER A 630 -21.59 14.85 -36.98
N ILE A 631 -20.34 14.50 -36.62
CA ILE A 631 -19.97 14.01 -35.30
C ILE A 631 -18.88 14.91 -34.72
N LYS A 632 -19.07 15.39 -33.50
CA LYS A 632 -17.98 16.04 -32.75
C LYS A 632 -17.08 14.95 -32.18
N TRP A 633 -15.77 15.06 -32.38
CA TRP A 633 -14.81 14.06 -31.91
C TRP A 633 -14.02 14.57 -30.70
N GLY A 634 -13.82 13.69 -29.73
CA GLY A 634 -12.75 13.78 -28.73
C GLY A 634 -11.60 12.89 -29.18
N VAL A 635 -10.38 13.41 -29.14
CA VAL A 635 -9.19 12.67 -29.54
C VAL A 635 -8.22 12.63 -28.36
N THR A 636 -7.67 11.45 -28.10
CA THR A 636 -6.59 11.25 -27.12
C THR A 636 -5.38 10.71 -27.87
N ILE A 637 -4.22 11.35 -27.66
CA ILE A 637 -2.94 10.90 -28.20
C ILE A 637 -2.27 10.08 -27.11
N HIS A 638 -1.87 8.86 -27.43
CA HIS A 638 -1.02 8.02 -26.59
C HIS A 638 0.33 7.85 -27.27
N GLU A 639 1.41 8.01 -26.52
CA GLU A 639 2.78 7.86 -26.98
C GLU A 639 3.42 6.75 -26.15
N ASP A 640 3.72 5.62 -26.78
CA ASP A 640 4.35 4.47 -26.16
C ASP A 640 5.84 4.45 -26.52
N LEU A 641 6.70 4.58 -25.51
CA LEU A 641 8.15 4.59 -25.70
C LEU A 641 8.70 3.16 -25.68
N ASN A 642 9.33 2.75 -26.78
CA ASN A 642 10.12 1.53 -26.83
C ASN A 642 11.57 1.85 -26.43
N GLU A 643 11.92 1.51 -25.18
CA GLU A 643 13.25 1.77 -24.61
C GLU A 643 14.40 1.06 -25.33
N LYS A 644 14.15 -0.12 -25.89
CA LYS A 644 15.19 -0.92 -26.54
C LYS A 644 15.51 -0.41 -27.93
N GLU A 645 14.47 -0.07 -28.69
CA GLU A 645 14.60 0.38 -30.07
C GLU A 645 14.69 1.91 -30.18
N LYS A 646 14.51 2.63 -29.06
CA LYS A 646 14.36 4.09 -29.01
C LYS A 646 13.28 4.56 -30.00
N GLY A 647 12.18 3.82 -30.05
CA GLY A 647 11.01 4.10 -30.89
C GLY A 647 9.90 4.77 -30.08
N VAL A 648 9.04 5.54 -30.76
CA VAL A 648 7.78 6.05 -30.20
C VAL A 648 6.64 5.58 -31.09
N ASP A 649 5.83 4.67 -30.57
CA ASP A 649 4.59 4.27 -31.21
C ASP A 649 3.48 5.25 -30.80
N VAL A 650 2.70 5.71 -31.78
CA VAL A 650 1.66 6.72 -31.55
C VAL A 650 0.29 6.11 -31.79
N THR A 651 -0.57 6.18 -30.79
CA THR A 651 -1.96 5.78 -30.91
C THR A 651 -2.88 7.00 -30.84
N LEU A 652 -3.66 7.23 -31.89
CA LEU A 652 -4.71 8.24 -31.94
C LEU A 652 -6.07 7.59 -31.66
N ARG A 653 -6.65 7.85 -30.47
CA ARG A 653 -7.95 7.31 -30.09
C ARG A 653 -9.05 8.35 -30.27
N PHE A 654 -9.96 8.09 -31.20
CA PHE A 654 -11.13 8.92 -31.47
C PHE A 654 -12.36 8.40 -30.72
N LYS A 655 -13.12 9.32 -30.12
CA LYS A 655 -14.40 9.02 -29.45
C LYS A 655 -15.44 10.08 -29.82
N PRO A 656 -16.67 9.70 -30.19
CA PRO A 656 -17.74 10.67 -30.44
C PRO A 656 -18.12 11.40 -29.14
N LYS A 657 -18.04 12.74 -29.15
CA LYS A 657 -18.57 13.62 -28.08
C LYS A 657 -20.08 13.73 -28.27
N GLY A 658 -20.84 12.90 -27.53
CA GLY A 658 -22.31 12.99 -27.49
C GLY A 658 -23.07 11.67 -27.62
N ALA A 659 -22.40 10.52 -27.72
CA ALA A 659 -23.06 9.23 -27.53
C ALA A 659 -23.11 8.92 -26.02
N THR A 660 -24.17 9.35 -25.35
CA THR A 660 -24.56 8.87 -24.01
C THR A 660 -25.10 7.46 -24.06
#